data_AF-A0A512UFI8-F1
#
_entry.id   AF-A0A512UFI8-F1
#
_cell.length_a   1.000
_cell.length_b   1.000
_cell.length_c   1.000
_cell.angle_alpha   90.00
_cell.angle_beta   90.00
_cell.angle_gamma   90.00
#
_symmetry.space_group_name_H-M   'P 1'
#
loop_
_entity.id
_entity.type
_entity.pdbx_description
1 polymer ?
#
loop_
_entity_poly.entity_id
_entity_poly.type
_entity_poly.pdbx_seq_one_letter_code
_entity_poly.pdbx_strand_id
1 'polypeptide(L)'
;MRLSAHRTVFVLSAQKKRRTKTKKENLQRWNKTEDTKKPRRNQTQVPRISKEVRGLTESLSDYVKSRQIGESEKAKVTSADELSDNKSCNAYKSDDGSKSKPEIPLGETKEFDPKDLSLLTPSVEIPLSFQDKLGPATRYLVSKENQNWFEALKQIEASGGFHNIPELDIRKLVYNIPKNQLTIVFPQIERLLQEAGIQKSPKVVNAYLKGLVYGGKISDEKLELMEHYMKDLRSSAKKGILSRETYEILIEAYGKTSRIDRMEAIINEMKSAGLQPTSNVYSSVLNTCVYKTRDHKQAVQLFDSMKFLAGSMAPGTTQYQDVIVSYVNNNDIERALDLYEEMSTNGVPVNQKILVALAKGCATRKHLRLKAWDFIFDIYERKWEPMVPTIEYMIYLAAKDGDLSLARALYQQLNVSGAVSPRSFGFLMLSYSSSGITQDLDKYTVPAVAVHQSGRNFRQNIIERTDFMPQLSNPKQAVPFLPMKSLMSTAELLSESSAVMAHALIVNPGLVSEESVNMFLNVASKIGSMEEFVDRYNNFTYFDGEGVPSTRNDANSVIVEEPETQTQKPGLETDSETGIGYQKSTNYTKSPILNIGEGQNRGIQFSRTTKTYMIALRAAARHKDYMFSKKIWQERGNYRKSTTFRGLTPQEKKHSDFMFAATMVKCLTDLALLDDALAILVSTEYQFKWTWKELKPLHIAAVEVGHDQVSKTVRGIARRAQEKFEGKIKRKDFKKYVSIRGY
;
A
#
# COMPACT_ATOMS: atom_id res chain seq x y z
N MET A 1 -38.56 -25.12 72.18
CA MET A 1 -39.10 -26.33 71.51
C MET A 1 -39.93 -25.90 70.32
N ARG A 2 -39.55 -26.35 69.11
CA ARG A 2 -40.32 -26.70 67.89
C ARG A 2 -41.58 -25.89 67.46
N LEU A 3 -41.51 -25.48 66.17
CA LEU A 3 -42.52 -25.58 65.07
C LEU A 3 -43.85 -24.82 65.28
N SER A 4 -44.49 -24.13 64.32
CA SER A 4 -44.57 -24.24 62.86
C SER A 4 -45.26 -22.98 62.30
N ALA A 5 -44.84 -22.44 61.15
CA ALA A 5 -45.63 -21.46 60.39
C ALA A 5 -45.83 -21.98 58.95
N HIS A 6 -47.09 -22.19 58.58
CA HIS A 6 -47.53 -22.74 57.30
C HIS A 6 -47.32 -21.76 56.13
N ARG A 7 -46.90 -22.32 54.99
CA ARG A 7 -46.90 -21.70 53.66
C ARG A 7 -48.32 -21.70 53.09
N THR A 8 -48.78 -20.55 52.58
CA THR A 8 -49.83 -20.46 51.56
C THR A 8 -49.22 -20.01 50.24
N VAL A 9 -49.38 -20.86 49.21
CA VAL A 9 -48.93 -20.64 47.83
C VAL A 9 -50.11 -20.11 47.03
N PHE A 10 -50.00 -18.93 46.43
CA PHE A 10 -50.93 -18.44 45.41
C PHE A 10 -50.54 -18.99 44.04
N VAL A 11 -51.47 -19.69 43.39
CA VAL A 11 -51.38 -20.19 42.02
C VAL A 11 -51.82 -19.08 41.06
N LEU A 12 -50.93 -18.64 40.15
CA LEU A 12 -51.27 -17.76 39.03
C LEU A 12 -51.60 -18.60 37.77
N SER A 13 -52.70 -18.24 37.13
CA SER A 13 -53.46 -19.01 36.14
C SER A 13 -52.86 -19.05 34.72
N ALA A 14 -53.28 -20.09 33.97
CA ALA A 14 -52.71 -20.60 32.72
C ALA A 14 -52.94 -19.75 31.44
N GLN A 15 -53.53 -18.56 31.52
CA GLN A 15 -53.96 -17.82 30.31
C GLN A 15 -52.83 -17.07 29.57
N LYS A 16 -51.68 -16.79 30.21
CA LYS A 16 -50.57 -16.08 29.53
C LYS A 16 -49.71 -16.94 28.60
N LYS A 17 -49.72 -18.28 28.74
CA LYS A 17 -48.90 -19.19 27.91
C LYS A 17 -49.47 -19.45 26.50
N ARG A 18 -50.77 -19.25 26.26
CA ARG A 18 -51.38 -19.46 24.92
C ARG A 18 -51.10 -18.31 23.94
N ARG A 19 -50.97 -17.07 24.40
CA ARG A 19 -50.74 -15.88 23.53
C ARG A 19 -49.32 -15.79 22.96
N THR A 20 -48.32 -16.39 23.60
CA THR A 20 -46.92 -16.36 23.12
C THR A 20 -46.66 -17.42 22.05
N LYS A 21 -47.40 -18.54 22.04
CA LYS A 21 -47.28 -19.60 21.03
C LYS A 21 -47.82 -19.17 19.67
N THR A 22 -49.00 -18.53 19.64
CA THR A 22 -49.63 -18.05 18.39
C THR A 22 -48.85 -16.92 17.71
N LYS A 23 -48.18 -16.06 18.49
CA LYS A 23 -47.34 -14.98 17.92
C LYS A 23 -46.07 -15.52 17.25
N LYS A 24 -45.49 -16.61 17.79
CA LYS A 24 -44.29 -17.26 17.25
C LYS A 24 -44.61 -18.05 15.96
N GLU A 25 -45.76 -18.71 15.91
CA GLU A 25 -46.24 -19.42 14.72
C GLU A 25 -46.61 -18.47 13.57
N ASN A 26 -47.21 -17.32 13.88
CA ASN A 26 -47.52 -16.29 12.88
C ASN A 26 -46.24 -15.64 12.30
N LEU A 27 -45.21 -15.41 13.12
CA LEU A 27 -43.93 -14.87 12.66
C LEU A 27 -43.19 -15.88 11.74
N GLN A 28 -43.25 -17.17 12.06
CA GLN A 28 -42.68 -18.23 11.22
C GLN A 28 -43.42 -18.40 9.88
N ARG A 29 -44.75 -18.24 9.87
CA ARG A 29 -45.52 -18.22 8.62
C ARG A 29 -45.18 -17.00 7.77
N TRP A 30 -45.01 -15.83 8.39
CA TRP A 30 -44.64 -14.60 7.69
C TRP A 30 -43.25 -14.71 7.02
N ASN A 31 -42.26 -15.23 7.73
CA ASN A 31 -40.91 -15.46 7.19
C ASN A 31 -40.94 -16.47 6.02
N LYS A 32 -41.70 -17.57 6.13
CA LYS A 32 -41.88 -18.52 5.02
C LYS A 32 -42.56 -17.90 3.79
N THR A 33 -43.49 -16.96 3.99
CA THR A 33 -44.14 -16.23 2.88
C THR A 33 -43.26 -15.15 2.25
N GLU A 34 -42.32 -14.55 2.98
CA GLU A 34 -41.31 -13.64 2.41
C GLU A 34 -40.23 -14.40 1.63
N ASP A 35 -39.73 -15.51 2.17
CA ASP A 35 -38.70 -16.34 1.53
C ASP A 35 -39.18 -17.02 0.25
N THR A 36 -40.49 -17.22 0.08
CA THR A 36 -41.08 -17.74 -1.17
C THR A 36 -41.39 -16.65 -2.20
N LYS A 37 -41.55 -15.39 -1.78
CA LYS A 37 -41.79 -14.24 -2.67
C LYS A 37 -40.50 -13.65 -3.26
N LYS A 38 -39.38 -13.65 -2.51
CA LYS A 38 -38.06 -13.19 -2.98
C LYS A 38 -37.53 -13.93 -4.23
N PRO A 39 -37.50 -15.28 -4.30
CA PRO A 39 -37.00 -15.99 -5.47
C PRO A 39 -37.89 -15.80 -6.69
N ARG A 40 -39.22 -15.65 -6.52
CA ARG A 40 -40.15 -15.38 -7.63
C ARG A 40 -39.96 -13.98 -8.23
N ARG A 41 -39.69 -12.95 -7.41
CA ARG A 41 -39.32 -11.60 -7.90
C ARG A 41 -37.96 -11.61 -8.61
N ASN A 42 -36.98 -12.32 -8.08
CA ASN A 42 -35.65 -12.42 -8.70
C ASN A 42 -35.71 -13.20 -10.03
N GLN A 43 -36.47 -14.31 -10.09
CA GLN A 43 -36.65 -15.09 -11.33
C GLN A 43 -37.40 -14.36 -12.44
N THR A 44 -38.24 -13.36 -12.11
CA THR A 44 -38.93 -12.54 -13.13
C THR A 44 -38.10 -11.33 -13.59
N GLN A 45 -37.16 -10.85 -12.77
CA GLN A 45 -36.24 -9.77 -13.14
C GLN A 45 -35.06 -10.24 -14.00
N VAL A 46 -34.51 -11.43 -13.73
CA VAL A 46 -33.38 -12.00 -14.49
C VAL A 46 -33.62 -12.09 -16.01
N PRO A 47 -34.77 -12.57 -16.52
CA PRO A 47 -35.02 -12.63 -17.97
C PRO A 47 -35.18 -11.24 -18.59
N ARG A 48 -35.76 -10.26 -17.87
CA ARG A 48 -35.82 -8.86 -18.34
C ARG A 48 -34.44 -8.26 -18.49
N ILE A 49 -33.59 -8.42 -17.47
CA ILE A 49 -32.21 -7.94 -17.47
C ILE A 49 -31.41 -8.66 -18.56
N SER A 50 -31.62 -9.95 -18.80
CA SER A 50 -30.94 -10.67 -19.88
C SER A 50 -31.32 -10.16 -21.28
N LYS A 51 -32.57 -9.69 -21.45
CA LYS A 51 -33.07 -9.11 -22.70
C LYS A 51 -32.50 -7.71 -22.93
N GLU A 52 -32.38 -6.91 -21.87
CA GLU A 52 -31.73 -5.60 -21.90
C GLU A 52 -30.22 -5.70 -22.17
N VAL A 53 -29.53 -6.66 -21.54
CA VAL A 53 -28.11 -6.93 -21.81
C VAL A 53 -27.88 -7.38 -23.25
N ARG A 54 -28.79 -8.17 -23.83
CA ARG A 54 -28.72 -8.57 -25.24
C ARG A 54 -28.91 -7.38 -26.19
N GLY A 55 -29.89 -6.52 -25.93
CA GLY A 55 -30.08 -5.29 -26.71
C GLY A 55 -28.88 -4.32 -26.61
N LEU A 56 -28.22 -4.29 -25.45
CA LEU A 56 -26.98 -3.54 -25.26
C LEU A 56 -25.80 -4.15 -26.02
N THR A 57 -25.67 -5.48 -26.07
CA THR A 57 -24.62 -6.13 -26.87
C THR A 57 -24.82 -5.93 -28.37
N GLU A 58 -26.07 -5.90 -28.85
CA GLU A 58 -26.39 -5.56 -30.24
C GLU A 58 -26.03 -4.10 -30.54
N SER A 59 -26.45 -3.16 -29.68
CA SER A 59 -26.13 -1.73 -29.82
C SER A 59 -24.62 -1.44 -29.73
N LEU A 60 -23.88 -2.15 -28.87
CA LEU A 60 -22.43 -2.04 -28.78
C LEU A 60 -21.74 -2.60 -30.01
N SER A 61 -22.26 -3.71 -30.57
CA SER A 61 -21.73 -4.28 -31.80
C SER A 61 -21.93 -3.34 -32.98
N ASP A 62 -23.07 -2.64 -33.05
CA ASP A 62 -23.35 -1.65 -34.09
C ASP A 62 -22.52 -0.38 -33.90
N TYR A 63 -22.28 0.03 -32.66
CA TYR A 63 -21.38 1.15 -32.36
C TYR A 63 -19.92 0.82 -32.72
N VAL A 64 -19.44 -0.39 -32.43
CA VAL A 64 -18.08 -0.84 -32.80
C VAL A 64 -17.92 -0.93 -34.32
N LYS A 65 -18.93 -1.44 -35.03
CA LYS A 65 -18.96 -1.43 -36.50
C LYS A 65 -18.93 0.00 -37.05
N SER A 66 -19.71 0.91 -36.49
CA SER A 66 -19.73 2.33 -36.91
C SER A 66 -18.42 3.06 -36.62
N ARG A 67 -17.72 2.71 -35.54
CA ARG A 67 -16.42 3.27 -35.17
C ARG A 67 -15.28 2.74 -36.04
N GLN A 68 -15.30 1.46 -36.41
CA GLN A 68 -14.35 0.90 -37.37
C GLN A 68 -14.52 1.52 -38.77
N ILE A 69 -15.75 1.83 -39.19
CA ILE A 69 -16.03 2.58 -40.42
C ILE A 69 -15.48 4.00 -40.32
N GLY A 70 -15.71 4.71 -39.21
CA GLY A 70 -15.20 6.07 -38.99
C GLY A 70 -13.67 6.17 -38.83
N GLU A 71 -13.00 5.14 -38.31
CA GLU A 71 -11.53 5.06 -38.25
C GLU A 71 -10.94 4.76 -39.64
N SER A 72 -11.64 4.03 -40.51
CA SER A 72 -11.24 3.81 -41.91
C SER A 72 -11.42 5.05 -42.80
N GLU A 73 -12.40 5.91 -42.50
CA GLU A 73 -12.62 7.19 -43.19
C GLU A 73 -11.65 8.28 -42.69
N LYS A 74 -11.36 8.33 -41.38
CA LYS A 74 -10.35 9.27 -40.82
C LYS A 74 -8.92 8.96 -41.27
N ALA A 75 -8.61 7.69 -41.57
CA ALA A 75 -7.33 7.29 -42.15
C ALA A 75 -7.18 7.70 -43.63
N LYS A 76 -8.28 8.02 -44.33
CA LYS A 76 -8.25 8.54 -45.72
C LYS A 76 -8.21 10.07 -45.80
N VAL A 77 -8.62 10.78 -44.75
CA VAL A 77 -8.72 12.26 -44.75
C VAL A 77 -7.45 12.94 -44.18
N THR A 78 -6.56 12.20 -43.52
CA THR A 78 -5.36 12.76 -42.85
C THR A 78 -4.13 12.91 -43.76
N SER A 79 -4.26 12.68 -45.07
CA SER A 79 -3.17 12.87 -46.04
C SER A 79 -3.35 14.08 -46.97
N ALA A 80 -4.17 15.07 -46.59
CA ALA A 80 -4.28 16.33 -47.33
C ALA A 80 -4.44 17.54 -46.38
N ASP A 81 -3.60 18.53 -46.64
CA ASP A 81 -3.67 19.94 -46.26
C ASP A 81 -3.12 20.41 -44.90
N GLU A 82 -1.90 20.96 -45.01
CA GLU A 82 -1.36 22.07 -44.24
C GLU A 82 -2.08 23.40 -44.58
N LEU A 83 -1.91 24.39 -43.69
CA LEU A 83 -2.04 25.86 -43.83
C LEU A 83 -3.32 26.59 -43.37
N SER A 84 -3.03 27.60 -42.55
CA SER A 84 -3.65 28.95 -42.44
C SER A 84 -4.83 29.20 -41.48
N ASP A 85 -4.47 29.96 -40.43
CA ASP A 85 -5.00 31.28 -40.06
C ASP A 85 -6.51 31.56 -39.80
N ASN A 86 -6.71 32.06 -38.58
CA ASN A 86 -7.41 33.30 -38.19
C ASN A 86 -8.94 33.40 -38.07
N LYS A 87 -9.31 34.00 -36.92
CA LYS A 87 -10.39 34.96 -36.64
C LYS A 87 -11.82 34.47 -36.30
N SER A 88 -12.17 34.78 -35.04
CA SER A 88 -13.19 35.78 -34.66
C SER A 88 -14.68 35.39 -34.52
N CYS A 89 -15.16 35.63 -33.28
CA CYS A 89 -16.43 36.23 -32.85
C CYS A 89 -17.75 35.44 -32.83
N ASN A 90 -18.38 35.52 -31.63
CA ASN A 90 -19.80 35.84 -31.34
C ASN A 90 -20.89 34.83 -31.82
N ALA A 91 -22.03 34.60 -31.15
CA ALA A 91 -22.74 35.33 -30.11
C ALA A 91 -23.92 34.46 -29.56
N TYR A 92 -24.25 34.69 -28.28
CA TYR A 92 -25.56 34.70 -27.58
C TYR A 92 -26.66 33.62 -27.79
N LYS A 93 -27.14 33.07 -26.66
CA LYS A 93 -28.45 33.35 -25.98
C LYS A 93 -28.65 32.32 -24.83
N SER A 94 -28.59 32.70 -23.54
CA SER A 94 -29.65 33.23 -22.65
C SER A 94 -30.82 32.25 -22.39
N ASP A 95 -30.98 31.82 -21.13
CA ASP A 95 -32.21 32.05 -20.35
C ASP A 95 -32.06 31.73 -18.84
N ASP A 96 -32.70 32.60 -18.06
CA ASP A 96 -32.92 32.70 -16.61
C ASP A 96 -33.53 31.43 -15.95
N GLY A 97 -33.59 31.20 -14.62
CA GLY A 97 -33.32 32.00 -13.42
C GLY A 97 -34.11 31.40 -12.22
N SER A 98 -33.72 31.79 -10.99
CA SER A 98 -34.37 31.58 -9.67
C SER A 98 -34.21 30.21 -8.96
N LYS A 99 -34.10 30.07 -7.62
CA LYS A 99 -33.53 30.81 -6.48
C LYS A 99 -33.85 29.94 -5.23
N SER A 100 -32.90 29.71 -4.31
CA SER A 100 -32.99 30.02 -2.86
C SER A 100 -32.05 29.18 -1.99
N LYS A 101 -31.25 29.90 -1.19
CA LYS A 101 -30.52 29.46 0.01
C LYS A 101 -31.28 29.97 1.25
N PRO A 102 -31.00 29.43 2.45
CA PRO A 102 -31.00 30.22 3.68
C PRO A 102 -29.61 30.34 4.34
N GLU A 103 -29.43 31.47 5.02
CA GLU A 103 -28.24 32.08 5.66
C GLU A 103 -28.00 31.59 7.10
N ILE A 104 -26.82 31.89 7.68
CA ILE A 104 -26.61 32.43 9.06
C ILE A 104 -25.19 33.14 9.12
N PRO A 105 -24.81 33.96 10.14
CA PRO A 105 -25.06 35.40 10.35
C PRO A 105 -23.79 36.30 10.50
N LEU A 106 -24.07 37.59 10.72
CA LEU A 106 -23.24 38.80 10.74
C LEU A 106 -22.07 38.89 11.74
N GLY A 107 -21.01 39.58 11.27
CA GLY A 107 -20.08 40.38 12.06
C GLY A 107 -19.74 41.67 11.27
N GLU A 108 -20.11 42.81 11.85
CA GLU A 108 -19.88 44.23 11.48
C GLU A 108 -19.26 44.56 10.11
N THR A 109 -20.09 45.05 9.18
CA THR A 109 -19.65 45.70 7.94
C THR A 109 -19.45 47.20 8.18
N LYS A 110 -18.21 47.68 8.02
CA LYS A 110 -17.96 49.10 7.73
C LYS A 110 -18.73 49.48 6.46
N GLU A 111 -19.37 50.65 6.46
CA GLU A 111 -20.04 51.19 5.29
C GLU A 111 -19.06 51.28 4.10
N PHE A 112 -19.53 50.80 2.95
CA PHE A 112 -18.78 50.75 1.70
C PHE A 112 -18.72 52.14 1.10
N ASP A 113 -17.55 52.77 1.13
CA ASP A 113 -17.31 54.06 0.51
C ASP A 113 -16.73 53.86 -0.91
N PRO A 114 -17.48 54.17 -1.99
CA PRO A 114 -17.07 53.88 -3.37
C PRO A 114 -15.90 54.75 -3.89
N LYS A 115 -15.34 55.61 -3.04
CA LYS A 115 -14.13 56.43 -3.33
C LYS A 115 -12.85 55.84 -2.75
N ASP A 116 -12.92 54.80 -1.94
CA ASP A 116 -11.74 54.07 -1.50
C ASP A 116 -11.21 53.23 -2.67
N LEU A 117 -10.08 53.64 -3.23
CA LEU A 117 -9.31 52.90 -4.26
C LEU A 117 -8.74 51.55 -3.76
N SER A 118 -9.20 51.03 -2.62
CA SER A 118 -8.65 49.85 -1.95
C SER A 118 -9.30 48.50 -2.33
N LEU A 119 -10.02 48.41 -3.45
CA LEU A 119 -10.54 47.12 -3.96
C LEU A 119 -9.44 46.19 -4.53
N LEU A 120 -8.20 46.66 -4.63
CA LEU A 120 -7.04 45.89 -5.07
C LEU A 120 -5.93 45.93 -4.01
N THR A 121 -6.23 45.52 -2.77
CA THR A 121 -5.15 45.11 -1.87
C THR A 121 -4.75 43.69 -2.25
N PRO A 122 -3.53 43.45 -2.78
CA PRO A 122 -3.06 42.09 -2.97
C PRO A 122 -3.05 41.40 -1.60
N SER A 123 -3.56 40.17 -1.53
CA SER A 123 -3.52 39.34 -0.31
C SER A 123 -2.09 39.02 0.16
N VAL A 124 -1.09 39.42 -0.63
CA VAL A 124 0.35 39.27 -0.41
C VAL A 124 0.96 40.66 -0.23
N GLU A 125 1.68 40.86 0.87
CA GLU A 125 2.41 42.11 1.14
C GLU A 125 3.60 42.24 0.18
N ILE A 126 3.36 42.85 -0.98
CA ILE A 126 4.40 43.20 -1.95
C ILE A 126 4.94 44.59 -1.56
N PRO A 127 6.27 44.80 -1.48
CA PRO A 127 6.83 46.12 -1.21
C PRO A 127 6.37 47.17 -2.23
N LEU A 128 6.20 48.43 -1.80
CA LEU A 128 5.66 49.52 -2.62
C LEU A 128 6.43 49.70 -3.95
N SER A 129 7.75 49.54 -3.95
CA SER A 129 8.60 49.62 -5.14
C SER A 129 8.28 48.58 -6.23
N PHE A 130 7.66 47.45 -5.84
CA PHE A 130 7.20 46.43 -6.77
C PHE A 130 5.74 46.64 -7.18
N GLN A 131 4.92 47.30 -6.35
CA GLN A 131 3.52 47.59 -6.70
C GLN A 131 3.43 48.53 -7.92
N ASP A 132 4.29 49.55 -7.98
CA ASP A 132 4.35 50.49 -9.11
C ASP A 132 4.79 49.82 -10.42
N LYS A 133 5.66 48.80 -10.34
CA LYS A 133 6.13 48.04 -11.51
C LYS A 133 5.20 46.90 -11.94
N LEU A 134 4.47 46.29 -10.99
CA LEU A 134 3.55 45.18 -11.27
C LEU A 134 2.24 45.63 -11.92
N GLY A 135 1.79 46.88 -11.73
CA GLY A 135 0.61 47.43 -12.38
C GLY A 135 -0.61 46.47 -12.36
N PRO A 136 -1.20 46.10 -13.53
CA PRO A 136 -2.35 45.20 -13.60
C PRO A 136 -2.06 43.72 -13.29
N ALA A 137 -0.80 43.28 -13.18
CA ALA A 137 -0.44 41.89 -12.80
C ALA A 137 -0.74 41.56 -11.33
N THR A 138 -1.11 42.54 -10.52
CA THR A 138 -1.72 42.33 -9.20
C THR A 138 -2.94 41.39 -9.26
N ARG A 139 -3.63 41.29 -10.42
CA ARG A 139 -4.72 40.34 -10.68
C ARG A 139 -4.32 38.86 -10.55
N TYR A 140 -3.05 38.51 -10.78
CA TYR A 140 -2.56 37.13 -10.69
C TYR A 140 -2.12 36.71 -9.28
N LEU A 141 -2.15 37.64 -8.31
CA LEU A 141 -1.69 37.46 -6.93
C LEU A 141 -2.82 37.62 -5.90
N VAL A 142 -4.08 37.53 -6.35
CA VAL A 142 -5.28 37.83 -5.54
C VAL A 142 -5.58 36.75 -4.49
N SER A 143 -5.26 35.47 -4.77
CA SER A 143 -5.57 34.34 -3.86
C SER A 143 -4.30 33.72 -3.26
N LYS A 144 -4.37 33.27 -1.99
CA LYS A 144 -3.26 32.55 -1.31
C LYS A 144 -3.00 31.15 -1.90
N GLU A 145 -3.98 30.59 -2.61
CA GLU A 145 -3.96 29.20 -3.07
C GLU A 145 -3.48 29.05 -4.52
N ASN A 146 -3.82 30.01 -5.39
CA ASN A 146 -3.46 29.99 -6.81
C ASN A 146 -2.72 31.27 -7.19
N GLN A 147 -1.43 31.32 -6.86
CA GLN A 147 -0.53 32.39 -7.27
C GLN A 147 0.20 31.97 -8.55
N ASN A 148 0.31 32.85 -9.54
CA ASN A 148 1.13 32.59 -10.74
C ASN A 148 2.32 33.55 -10.80
N TRP A 149 3.40 33.19 -10.11
CA TRP A 149 4.60 34.02 -10.03
C TRP A 149 5.42 34.07 -11.32
N PHE A 150 5.24 33.10 -12.22
CA PHE A 150 5.92 33.08 -13.52
C PHE A 150 5.48 34.26 -14.40
N GLU A 151 4.16 34.46 -14.54
CA GLU A 151 3.63 35.57 -15.35
C GLU A 151 3.87 36.93 -14.67
N ALA A 152 3.82 36.97 -13.33
CA ALA A 152 4.14 38.16 -12.56
C ALA A 152 5.59 38.64 -12.79
N LEU A 153 6.56 37.71 -12.85
CA LEU A 153 7.96 38.07 -13.08
C LEU A 153 8.27 38.45 -14.53
N LYS A 154 7.56 37.88 -15.51
CA LYS A 154 7.64 38.30 -16.91
C LYS A 154 7.20 39.76 -17.11
N GLN A 155 6.22 40.24 -16.34
CA GLN A 155 5.82 41.64 -16.36
C GLN A 155 6.82 42.56 -15.62
N ILE A 156 7.48 42.06 -14.59
CA ILE A 156 8.58 42.78 -13.94
C ILE A 156 9.77 42.94 -14.91
N GLU A 157 10.06 41.93 -15.72
CA GLU A 157 11.07 42.01 -16.80
C GLU A 157 10.68 43.07 -17.83
N ALA A 158 9.43 43.08 -18.29
CA ALA A 158 8.92 44.07 -19.25
C ALA A 158 8.93 45.52 -18.73
N SER A 159 8.92 45.73 -17.41
CA SER A 159 8.94 47.05 -16.76
C SER A 159 10.34 47.51 -16.31
N GLY A 160 11.40 46.89 -16.85
CA GLY A 160 12.79 47.29 -16.61
C GLY A 160 13.49 46.54 -15.48
N GLY A 161 12.99 45.37 -15.09
CA GLY A 161 13.66 44.43 -14.18
C GLY A 161 13.94 44.99 -12.78
N PHE A 162 15.00 44.49 -12.12
CA PHE A 162 15.38 44.90 -10.76
C PHE A 162 16.19 46.19 -10.67
N HIS A 163 16.30 46.96 -11.77
CA HIS A 163 16.98 48.25 -11.76
C HIS A 163 16.30 49.23 -10.78
N ASN A 164 17.10 49.87 -9.92
CA ASN A 164 16.70 50.83 -8.88
C ASN A 164 15.89 50.27 -7.70
N ILE A 165 15.88 48.96 -7.46
CA ILE A 165 15.16 48.35 -6.33
C ILE A 165 16.15 47.98 -5.21
N PRO A 166 15.85 48.29 -3.93
CA PRO A 166 16.70 47.88 -2.81
C PRO A 166 16.68 46.36 -2.60
N GLU A 167 17.85 45.79 -2.28
CA GLU A 167 18.04 44.34 -2.02
C GLU A 167 17.05 43.79 -0.98
N LEU A 168 16.66 44.61 0.01
CA LEU A 168 15.73 44.24 1.06
C LEU A 168 14.33 43.90 0.53
N ASP A 169 13.88 44.61 -0.49
CA ASP A 169 12.55 44.40 -1.07
C ASP A 169 12.54 43.24 -2.07
N ILE A 170 13.65 43.04 -2.79
CA ILE A 170 13.86 41.81 -3.59
C ILE A 170 13.82 40.59 -2.67
N ARG A 171 14.46 40.67 -1.50
CA ARG A 171 14.42 39.61 -0.50
C ARG A 171 12.99 39.34 -0.02
N LYS A 172 12.23 40.37 0.36
CA LYS A 172 10.82 40.19 0.78
C LYS A 172 9.98 39.51 -0.30
N LEU A 173 10.17 39.90 -1.57
CA LEU A 173 9.49 39.28 -2.70
C LEU A 173 9.82 37.78 -2.81
N VAL A 174 11.09 37.40 -2.70
CA VAL A 174 11.51 35.98 -2.77
C VAL A 174 10.91 35.14 -1.63
N TYR A 175 10.82 35.68 -0.41
CA TYR A 175 10.19 34.96 0.71
C TYR A 175 8.67 34.81 0.56
N ASN A 176 8.02 35.67 -0.24
CA ASN A 176 6.59 35.59 -0.53
C ASN A 176 6.25 34.55 -1.62
N ILE A 177 7.23 34.09 -2.40
CA ILE A 177 7.02 33.08 -3.44
C ILE A 177 6.86 31.68 -2.79
N PRO A 178 5.80 30.92 -3.14
CA PRO A 178 5.66 29.54 -2.71
C PRO A 178 6.87 28.68 -3.11
N LYS A 179 7.36 27.86 -2.18
CA LYS A 179 8.56 27.02 -2.35
C LYS A 179 8.53 26.14 -3.61
N ASN A 180 7.35 25.64 -3.99
CA ASN A 180 7.13 24.83 -5.20
C ASN A 180 7.36 25.60 -6.50
N GLN A 181 7.02 26.89 -6.52
CA GLN A 181 7.18 27.75 -7.70
C GLN A 181 8.57 28.38 -7.72
N LEU A 182 9.17 28.60 -6.55
CA LEU A 182 10.52 29.14 -6.44
C LEU A 182 11.55 28.27 -7.17
N THR A 183 11.39 26.94 -7.20
CA THR A 183 12.30 26.06 -7.96
C THR A 183 12.28 26.31 -9.47
N ILE A 184 11.12 26.71 -10.01
CA ILE A 184 10.90 26.93 -11.45
C ILE A 184 11.36 28.33 -11.86
N VAL A 185 11.11 29.30 -10.97
CA VAL A 185 11.19 30.72 -11.30
C VAL A 185 12.53 31.36 -10.91
N PHE A 186 13.32 30.72 -10.04
CA PHE A 186 14.62 31.25 -9.62
C PHE A 186 15.63 31.51 -10.73
N PRO A 187 15.75 30.69 -11.82
CA PRO A 187 16.64 31.01 -12.92
C PRO A 187 16.31 32.35 -13.61
N GLN A 188 15.03 32.74 -13.64
CA GLN A 188 14.62 34.05 -14.15
C GLN A 188 15.03 35.17 -13.19
N ILE A 189 14.84 34.96 -11.88
CA ILE A 189 15.27 35.90 -10.83
C ILE A 189 16.79 36.11 -10.87
N GLU A 190 17.55 35.05 -11.13
CA GLU A 190 19.01 35.11 -11.23
C GLU A 190 19.50 35.95 -12.41
N ARG A 191 18.86 35.83 -13.58
CA ARG A 191 19.15 36.67 -14.75
C ARG A 191 18.86 38.14 -14.45
N LEU A 192 17.69 38.43 -13.88
CA LEU A 192 17.29 39.80 -13.52
C LEU A 192 18.22 40.44 -12.48
N LEU A 193 18.81 39.65 -11.57
CA LEU A 193 19.82 40.12 -10.63
C LEU A 193 21.16 40.45 -11.31
N GLN A 194 21.57 39.64 -12.28
CA GLN A 194 22.79 39.87 -13.06
C GLN A 194 22.68 41.12 -13.95
N GLU A 195 21.53 41.31 -14.61
CA GLU A 195 21.26 42.48 -15.43
C GLU A 195 21.28 43.79 -14.61
N ALA A 196 20.76 43.74 -13.38
CA ALA A 196 20.77 44.88 -12.46
C ALA A 196 22.13 45.12 -11.77
N GLY A 197 23.14 44.26 -11.99
CA GLY A 197 24.46 44.37 -11.35
C GLY A 197 24.47 44.16 -9.82
N ILE A 198 23.42 43.56 -9.26
CA ILE A 198 23.26 43.35 -7.81
C ILE A 198 23.86 41.98 -7.44
N GLN A 199 24.76 41.93 -6.45
CA GLN A 199 25.31 40.66 -5.98
C GLN A 199 24.24 39.81 -5.28
N LYS A 200 24.28 38.49 -5.53
CA LYS A 200 23.34 37.51 -4.95
C LYS A 200 23.43 37.52 -3.43
N SER A 201 22.36 37.94 -2.76
CA SER A 201 22.28 37.87 -1.29
C SER A 201 22.32 36.41 -0.81
N PRO A 202 23.13 36.05 0.21
CA PRO A 202 23.13 34.71 0.78
C PRO A 202 21.75 34.22 1.23
N LYS A 203 20.87 35.12 1.65
CA LYS A 203 19.50 34.79 2.10
C LYS A 203 18.55 34.46 0.95
N VAL A 204 18.73 35.09 -0.22
CA VAL A 204 17.96 34.79 -1.43
C VAL A 204 18.34 33.41 -1.96
N VAL A 205 19.64 33.11 -1.97
CA VAL A 205 20.15 31.77 -2.31
C VAL A 205 19.66 30.72 -1.30
N ASN A 206 19.71 30.99 0.01
CA ASN A 206 19.17 30.06 1.02
C ASN A 206 17.67 29.78 0.82
N ALA A 207 16.85 30.79 0.48
CA ALA A 207 15.44 30.60 0.19
C ALA A 207 15.23 29.65 -1.00
N TYR A 208 16.04 29.82 -2.05
CA TYR A 208 16.03 28.92 -3.21
C TYR A 208 16.51 27.50 -2.88
N LEU A 209 17.63 27.36 -2.17
CA LEU A 209 18.13 26.06 -1.71
C LEU A 209 17.06 25.34 -0.88
N LYS A 210 16.35 26.06 0.00
CA LYS A 210 15.23 25.51 0.77
C LYS A 210 14.05 25.11 -0.12
N GLY A 211 13.80 25.83 -1.22
CA GLY A 211 12.86 25.45 -2.27
C GLY A 211 13.28 24.18 -3.01
N LEU A 212 14.56 24.03 -3.35
CA LEU A 212 15.09 22.82 -4.00
C LEU A 212 14.98 21.58 -3.12
N VAL A 213 15.18 21.76 -1.81
CA VAL A 213 15.01 20.71 -0.78
C VAL A 213 13.53 20.46 -0.47
N TYR A 214 12.63 21.39 -0.80
CA TYR A 214 11.19 21.24 -0.58
C TYR A 214 10.62 20.18 -1.54
N GLY A 215 10.35 19.00 -0.98
CA GLY A 215 9.96 17.81 -1.74
C GLY A 215 10.54 16.54 -1.12
N GLY A 216 10.08 15.39 -1.61
CA GLY A 216 10.46 14.06 -1.08
C GLY A 216 11.65 13.42 -1.78
N LYS A 217 11.90 13.70 -3.06
CA LYS A 217 13.03 13.18 -3.83
C LYS A 217 13.84 14.34 -4.41
N ILE A 218 15.13 14.36 -4.09
CA ILE A 218 16.11 15.28 -4.67
C ILE A 218 16.81 14.49 -5.79
N SER A 219 16.77 15.01 -7.02
CA SER A 219 17.52 14.45 -8.15
C SER A 219 19.01 14.82 -8.03
N ASP A 220 19.89 14.02 -8.62
CA ASP A 220 21.33 14.29 -8.59
C ASP A 220 21.65 15.65 -9.26
N GLU A 221 20.94 16.04 -10.31
CA GLU A 221 21.03 17.38 -10.93
C GLU A 221 20.77 18.52 -9.94
N LYS A 222 19.74 18.37 -9.09
CA LYS A 222 19.44 19.38 -8.06
C LYS A 222 20.55 19.44 -7.02
N LEU A 223 21.18 18.31 -6.70
CA LEU A 223 22.29 18.26 -5.76
C LEU A 223 23.55 18.91 -6.32
N GLU A 224 23.88 18.67 -7.59
CA GLU A 224 25.01 19.34 -8.27
C GLU A 224 24.83 20.86 -8.28
N LEU A 225 23.60 21.30 -8.57
CA LEU A 225 23.25 22.72 -8.51
C LEU A 225 23.42 23.29 -7.09
N MET A 226 23.00 22.55 -6.06
CA MET A 226 23.22 22.94 -4.67
C MET A 226 24.71 23.02 -4.33
N GLU A 227 25.54 22.09 -4.82
CA GLU A 227 27.00 22.09 -4.60
C GLU A 227 27.68 23.28 -5.32
N HIS A 228 27.19 23.66 -6.49
CA HIS A 228 27.63 24.86 -7.19
C HIS A 228 27.33 26.13 -6.38
N TYR A 229 26.07 26.35 -5.99
CA TYR A 229 25.71 27.50 -5.15
C TYR A 229 26.39 27.50 -3.78
N MET A 230 26.69 26.32 -3.23
CA MET A 230 27.48 26.21 -2.00
C MET A 230 28.91 26.75 -2.19
N LYS A 231 29.55 26.43 -3.32
CA LYS A 231 30.89 26.94 -3.66
C LYS A 231 30.88 28.46 -3.84
N ASP A 232 29.83 28.99 -4.49
CA ASP A 232 29.63 30.44 -4.66
C ASP A 232 29.39 31.15 -3.33
N LEU A 233 28.62 30.56 -2.42
CA LEU A 233 28.41 31.12 -1.08
C LEU A 233 29.69 31.09 -0.24
N ARG A 234 30.55 30.08 -0.43
CA ARG A 234 31.86 30.01 0.24
C ARG A 234 32.82 31.09 -0.24
N SER A 235 32.86 31.38 -1.55
CA SER A 235 33.73 32.41 -2.11
C SER A 235 33.28 33.84 -1.75
N SER A 236 31.99 34.06 -1.56
CA SER A 236 31.41 35.34 -1.14
C SER A 236 31.50 35.59 0.38
N ALA A 237 31.70 34.55 1.19
CA ALA A 237 31.72 34.68 2.66
C ALA A 237 33.04 35.25 3.20
N LYS A 238 32.96 36.25 4.09
CA LYS A 238 34.10 37.00 4.67
C LYS A 238 35.17 36.16 5.40
N LYS A 239 34.96 34.86 5.62
CA LYS A 239 35.92 33.90 6.20
C LYS A 239 35.74 32.46 5.68
N GLY A 240 35.02 32.26 4.57
CA GLY A 240 34.60 30.92 4.12
C GLY A 240 33.57 30.20 5.01
N ILE A 241 33.18 30.81 6.14
CA ILE A 241 32.18 30.27 7.07
C ILE A 241 30.77 30.55 6.51
N LEU A 242 30.00 29.49 6.28
CA LEU A 242 28.63 29.59 5.78
C LEU A 242 27.66 30.02 6.89
N SER A 243 26.50 30.54 6.49
CA SER A 243 25.45 30.89 7.45
C SER A 243 24.86 29.63 8.11
N ARG A 244 24.37 29.73 9.35
CA ARG A 244 23.70 28.62 10.05
C ARG A 244 22.56 28.00 9.23
N GLU A 245 21.75 28.84 8.59
CA GLU A 245 20.64 28.40 7.74
C GLU A 245 21.13 27.61 6.52
N THR A 246 22.27 27.99 5.93
CA THR A 246 22.88 27.25 4.82
C THR A 246 23.33 25.86 5.27
N TYR A 247 23.96 25.73 6.43
CA TYR A 247 24.35 24.44 6.99
C TYR A 247 23.13 23.55 7.25
N GLU A 248 22.06 24.08 7.83
CA GLU A 248 20.81 23.34 8.07
C GLU A 248 20.20 22.77 6.77
N ILE A 249 20.11 23.60 5.73
CA ILE A 249 19.53 23.19 4.43
C ILE A 249 20.38 22.11 3.77
N LEU A 250 21.71 22.23 3.82
CA LEU A 250 22.62 21.24 3.25
C LEU A 250 22.54 19.90 3.99
N ILE A 251 22.47 19.93 5.32
CA ILE A 251 22.30 18.73 6.14
C ILE A 251 20.96 18.05 5.80
N GLU A 252 19.87 18.81 5.66
CA GLU A 252 18.58 18.27 5.22
C GLU A 252 18.67 17.64 3.82
N ALA A 253 19.37 18.28 2.88
CA ALA A 253 19.54 17.80 1.51
C ALA A 253 20.37 16.51 1.42
N TYR A 254 21.53 16.47 2.09
CA TYR A 254 22.38 15.28 2.14
C TYR A 254 21.70 14.13 2.87
N GLY A 255 20.92 14.42 3.91
CA GLY A 255 20.06 13.43 4.57
C GLY A 255 19.02 12.83 3.64
N LYS A 256 18.29 13.65 2.87
CA LYS A 256 17.29 13.18 1.90
C LYS A 256 17.88 12.35 0.75
N THR A 257 19.14 12.61 0.37
CA THR A 257 19.87 11.87 -0.68
C THR A 257 20.68 10.68 -0.16
N SER A 258 20.60 10.36 1.14
CA SER A 258 21.33 9.27 1.78
C SER A 258 22.87 9.37 1.69
N ARG A 259 23.43 10.57 1.51
CA ARG A 259 24.89 10.81 1.48
C ARG A 259 25.40 11.12 2.90
N ILE A 260 25.41 10.10 3.76
CA ILE A 260 25.69 10.20 5.20
C ILE A 260 27.09 10.79 5.45
N ASP A 261 28.11 10.34 4.73
CA ASP A 261 29.49 10.79 4.91
C ASP A 261 29.63 12.31 4.71
N ARG A 262 28.95 12.85 3.68
CA ARG A 262 28.92 14.29 3.42
C ARG A 262 28.13 15.04 4.49
N MET A 263 27.02 14.47 4.94
CA MET A 263 26.22 15.05 6.01
C MET A 263 27.02 15.17 7.31
N GLU A 264 27.77 14.13 7.70
CA GLU A 264 28.64 14.16 8.88
C GLU A 264 29.78 15.16 8.72
N ALA A 265 30.40 15.24 7.54
CA ALA A 265 31.45 16.22 7.25
C ALA A 265 30.93 17.66 7.44
N ILE A 266 29.74 17.97 6.94
CA ILE A 266 29.12 19.30 7.09
C ILE A 266 28.75 19.60 8.55
N ILE A 267 28.29 18.60 9.32
CA ILE A 267 28.03 18.77 10.76
C ILE A 267 29.32 19.07 11.52
N ASN A 268 30.42 18.39 11.18
CA ASN A 268 31.73 18.62 11.79
C ASN A 268 32.30 20.00 11.43
N GLU A 269 32.11 20.44 10.19
CA GLU A 269 32.45 21.80 9.74
C GLU A 269 31.64 22.87 10.49
N MET A 270 30.33 22.64 10.69
CA MET A 270 29.49 23.55 11.47
C MET A 270 30.00 23.68 12.91
N LYS A 271 30.38 22.56 13.54
CA LYS A 271 30.95 22.54 14.90
C LYS A 271 32.32 23.23 14.96
N SER A 272 33.21 22.99 13.98
CA SER A 272 34.54 23.63 13.94
C SER A 272 34.45 25.13 13.68
N ALA A 273 33.41 25.58 12.98
CA ALA A 273 33.07 27.00 12.83
C ALA A 273 32.48 27.63 14.11
N GLY A 274 32.36 26.89 15.22
CA GLY A 274 31.80 27.36 16.49
C GLY A 274 30.28 27.50 16.49
N LEU A 275 29.58 26.94 15.49
CA LEU A 275 28.12 26.98 15.40
C LEU A 275 27.53 25.71 16.02
N GLN A 276 26.70 25.87 17.05
CA GLN A 276 26.01 24.75 17.68
C GLN A 276 24.87 24.22 16.80
N PRO A 277 24.76 22.89 16.60
CA PRO A 277 23.65 22.27 15.88
C PRO A 277 22.29 22.66 16.48
N THR A 278 21.31 22.97 15.63
CA THR A 278 19.96 23.32 16.05
C THR A 278 19.04 22.11 16.10
N SER A 279 17.85 22.26 16.68
CA SER A 279 16.82 21.21 16.67
C SER A 279 16.53 20.69 15.25
N ASN A 280 16.54 21.57 14.24
CA ASN A 280 16.38 21.17 12.83
C ASN A 280 17.47 20.21 12.37
N VAL A 281 18.74 20.48 12.70
CA VAL A 281 19.87 19.60 12.36
C VAL A 281 19.67 18.22 12.98
N TYR A 282 19.38 18.16 14.29
CA TYR A 282 19.13 16.90 14.98
C TYR A 282 17.93 16.15 14.39
N SER A 283 16.88 16.85 13.99
CA SER A 283 15.70 16.27 13.34
C SER A 283 16.04 15.67 11.98
N SER A 284 16.83 16.36 11.17
CA SER A 284 17.27 15.86 9.86
C SER A 284 18.17 14.64 10.01
N VAL A 285 19.06 14.63 11.02
CA VAL A 285 19.89 13.45 11.35
C VAL A 285 19.00 12.29 11.78
N LEU A 286 18.09 12.51 12.71
CA LEU A 286 17.16 11.48 13.20
C LEU A 286 16.33 10.89 12.05
N ASN A 287 15.76 11.73 11.20
CA ASN A 287 14.98 11.31 10.04
C ASN A 287 15.82 10.45 9.08
N THR A 288 17.07 10.86 8.83
CA THR A 288 18.01 10.11 7.99
C THR A 288 18.34 8.75 8.60
N CYS A 289 18.60 8.69 9.92
CA CYS A 289 18.84 7.45 10.65
C CYS A 289 17.64 6.49 10.54
N VAL A 290 16.41 7.01 10.67
CA VAL A 290 15.19 6.20 10.66
C VAL A 290 14.82 5.71 9.26
N TYR A 291 14.76 6.58 8.25
CA TYR A 291 14.19 6.23 6.94
C TYR A 291 15.23 5.83 5.90
N LYS A 292 16.49 6.28 6.01
CA LYS A 292 17.53 6.05 5.00
C LYS A 292 18.51 4.97 5.44
N THR A 293 19.19 5.18 6.57
CA THR A 293 20.19 4.23 7.07
C THR A 293 19.55 3.05 7.78
N ARG A 294 18.32 3.24 8.28
CA ARG A 294 17.59 2.30 9.15
C ARG A 294 18.40 1.91 10.39
N ASP A 295 19.29 2.79 10.84
CA ASP A 295 20.04 2.60 12.08
C ASP A 295 19.19 3.06 13.27
N HIS A 296 18.44 2.10 13.81
CA HIS A 296 17.60 2.30 14.97
C HIS A 296 18.39 2.65 16.24
N LYS A 297 19.59 2.08 16.44
CA LYS A 297 20.35 2.30 17.67
C LYS A 297 20.83 3.74 17.74
N GLN A 298 21.38 4.23 16.64
CA GLN A 298 21.82 5.62 16.52
C GLN A 298 20.63 6.59 16.67
N ALA A 299 19.48 6.26 16.05
CA ALA A 299 18.27 7.07 16.17
C ALA A 299 17.79 7.19 17.63
N VAL A 300 17.76 6.10 18.38
CA VAL A 300 17.34 6.10 19.79
C VAL A 300 18.33 6.86 20.67
N GLN A 301 19.64 6.64 20.50
CA GLN A 301 20.66 7.39 21.25
C GLN A 301 20.57 8.90 20.99
N LEU A 302 20.35 9.30 19.74
CA LEU A 302 20.18 10.70 19.39
C LEU A 302 18.92 11.28 20.05
N PHE A 303 17.82 10.57 19.99
CA PHE A 303 16.56 11.00 20.61
C PHE A 303 16.68 11.13 22.13
N ASP A 304 17.29 10.15 22.80
CA ASP A 304 17.54 10.21 24.23
C ASP A 304 18.46 11.39 24.57
N SER A 305 19.50 11.65 23.76
CA SER A 305 20.34 12.84 23.94
C SER A 305 19.55 14.14 23.82
N MET A 306 18.59 14.22 22.87
CA MET A 306 17.70 15.38 22.73
C MET A 306 16.79 15.58 23.94
N LYS A 307 16.36 14.51 24.63
CA LYS A 307 15.56 14.62 25.86
C LYS A 307 16.31 15.30 26.99
N PHE A 308 17.63 15.14 27.06
CA PHE A 308 18.47 15.77 28.08
C PHE A 308 18.83 17.23 27.75
N LEU A 309 18.54 17.72 26.53
CA LEU A 309 18.81 19.10 26.11
C LEU A 309 17.64 20.03 26.49
N ALA A 310 17.95 21.23 26.98
CA ALA A 310 16.93 22.16 27.48
C ALA A 310 16.10 22.84 26.38
N GLY A 311 14.81 23.04 26.66
CA GLY A 311 13.91 23.98 25.98
C GLY A 311 13.76 23.78 24.47
N SER A 312 14.43 24.62 23.67
CA SER A 312 14.28 24.67 22.21
C SER A 312 14.86 23.46 21.45
N MET A 313 15.62 22.61 22.16
CA MET A 313 16.25 21.41 21.60
C MET A 313 15.55 20.11 22.02
N ALA A 314 14.52 20.22 22.87
CA ALA A 314 13.71 19.08 23.28
C ALA A 314 12.99 18.44 22.08
N PRO A 315 12.74 17.12 22.11
CA PRO A 315 12.02 16.44 21.04
C PRO A 315 10.58 16.95 20.92
N GLY A 316 10.22 17.45 19.74
CA GLY A 316 8.85 17.77 19.37
C GLY A 316 8.12 16.62 18.70
N THR A 317 6.91 16.88 18.21
CA THR A 317 6.02 15.87 17.60
C THR A 317 6.67 15.07 16.46
N THR A 318 7.48 15.72 15.62
CA THR A 318 8.14 15.07 14.48
C THR A 318 9.21 14.07 14.92
N GLN A 319 9.95 14.37 15.98
CA GLN A 319 11.02 13.52 16.49
C GLN A 319 10.43 12.28 17.19
N TYR A 320 9.37 12.48 17.99
CA TYR A 320 8.60 11.36 18.56
C TYR A 320 8.03 10.47 17.45
N GLN A 321 7.46 11.05 16.39
CA GLN A 321 6.94 10.29 15.25
C GLN A 321 8.01 9.40 14.62
N ASP A 322 9.18 9.95 14.31
CA ASP A 322 10.26 9.22 13.63
C ASP A 322 10.77 8.07 14.49
N VAL A 323 10.92 8.27 15.80
CA VAL A 323 11.38 7.21 16.72
C VAL A 323 10.30 6.14 16.93
N ILE A 324 9.03 6.51 17.06
CA ILE A 324 7.91 5.56 17.13
C ILE A 324 7.88 4.69 15.86
N VAL A 325 8.01 5.31 14.68
CA VAL A 325 8.09 4.58 13.41
C VAL A 325 9.31 3.63 13.38
N SER A 326 10.44 4.06 13.94
CA SER A 326 11.64 3.25 14.08
C SER A 326 11.40 2.01 14.95
N TYR A 327 10.81 2.17 16.13
CA TYR A 327 10.44 1.05 17.02
C TYR A 327 9.43 0.09 16.37
N VAL A 328 8.41 0.62 15.68
CA VAL A 328 7.42 -0.17 14.95
C VAL A 328 8.07 -0.99 13.82
N ASN A 329 8.99 -0.39 13.06
CA ASN A 329 9.71 -1.09 11.98
C ASN A 329 10.63 -2.19 12.52
N ASN A 330 11.15 -2.03 13.74
CA ASN A 330 11.97 -3.01 14.44
C ASN A 330 11.18 -4.03 15.29
N ASN A 331 9.85 -4.00 15.20
CA ASN A 331 8.93 -4.92 15.88
C ASN A 331 8.95 -4.85 17.43
N ASP A 332 9.48 -3.76 17.98
CA ASP A 332 9.45 -3.45 19.41
C ASP A 332 8.30 -2.48 19.70
N ILE A 333 7.09 -3.06 19.75
CA ILE A 333 5.83 -2.33 19.85
C ILE A 333 5.59 -1.83 21.29
N GLU A 334 6.16 -2.50 22.29
CA GLU A 334 6.01 -2.12 23.70
C GLU A 334 6.67 -0.76 23.95
N ARG A 335 7.93 -0.61 23.54
CA ARG A 335 8.62 0.69 23.61
C ARG A 335 7.96 1.79 22.81
N ALA A 336 7.35 1.45 21.66
CA ALA A 336 6.59 2.42 20.87
C ALA A 336 5.35 2.94 21.62
N LEU A 337 4.67 2.08 22.38
CA LEU A 337 3.54 2.46 23.23
C LEU A 337 3.98 3.29 24.44
N ASP A 338 5.07 2.90 25.09
CA ASP A 338 5.65 3.67 26.21
C ASP A 338 5.99 5.11 25.78
N LEU A 339 6.58 5.28 24.60
CA LEU A 339 6.88 6.60 24.05
C LEU A 339 5.64 7.42 23.71
N TYR A 340 4.54 6.78 23.32
CA TYR A 340 3.27 7.46 23.08
C TYR A 340 2.63 7.94 24.39
N GLU A 341 2.71 7.14 25.44
CA GLU A 341 2.27 7.53 26.78
C GLU A 341 3.15 8.68 27.31
N GLU A 342 4.48 8.57 27.18
CA GLU A 342 5.42 9.65 27.53
C GLU A 342 5.07 10.95 26.80
N MET A 343 4.85 10.89 25.49
CA MET A 343 4.45 12.03 24.66
C MET A 343 3.16 12.68 25.16
N SER A 344 2.19 11.86 25.60
CA SER A 344 0.92 12.33 26.17
C SER A 344 1.12 12.98 27.54
N THR A 345 1.96 12.40 28.41
CA THR A 345 2.27 12.97 29.73
C THR A 345 3.04 14.29 29.65
N ASN A 346 3.91 14.43 28.65
CA ASN A 346 4.69 15.65 28.41
C ASN A 346 3.87 16.75 27.71
N GLY A 347 2.60 16.49 27.38
CA GLY A 347 1.72 17.45 26.70
C GLY A 347 2.12 17.76 25.26
N VAL A 348 2.90 16.90 24.61
CA VAL A 348 3.33 17.10 23.22
C VAL A 348 2.17 16.74 22.29
N PRO A 349 1.80 17.60 21.30
CA PRO A 349 0.62 17.37 20.49
C PRO A 349 0.79 16.13 19.60
N VAL A 350 -0.18 15.22 19.69
CA VAL A 350 -0.26 13.99 18.89
C VAL A 350 -0.68 14.33 17.45
N ASN A 351 -0.09 13.63 16.49
CA ASN A 351 -0.44 13.71 15.07
C ASN A 351 -1.11 12.42 14.61
N GLN A 352 -2.03 12.51 13.65
CA GLN A 352 -2.69 11.35 13.03
C GLN A 352 -1.71 10.32 12.47
N LYS A 353 -0.55 10.77 11.94
CA LYS A 353 0.51 9.87 11.45
C LYS A 353 1.08 8.97 12.56
N ILE A 354 1.19 9.47 13.79
CA ILE A 354 1.68 8.72 14.94
C ILE A 354 0.67 7.63 15.31
N LEU A 355 -0.62 7.98 15.39
CA LEU A 355 -1.70 7.02 15.69
C LEU A 355 -1.75 5.89 14.64
N VAL A 356 -1.65 6.22 13.36
CA VAL A 356 -1.61 5.22 12.27
C VAL A 356 -0.35 4.35 12.36
N ALA A 357 0.81 4.91 12.72
CA ALA A 357 2.05 4.13 12.90
C ALA A 357 1.95 3.16 14.09
N LEU A 358 1.38 3.59 15.21
CA LEU A 358 1.15 2.74 16.39
C LEU A 358 0.13 1.65 16.11
N ALA A 359 -0.97 2.00 15.43
CA ALA A 359 -1.94 1.04 14.98
C ALA A 359 -1.25 -0.02 14.09
N LYS A 360 -0.42 0.41 13.12
CA LYS A 360 0.40 -0.46 12.26
C LYS A 360 1.27 -1.43 13.04
N GLY A 361 1.98 -0.97 14.06
CA GLY A 361 2.73 -1.84 14.96
C GLY A 361 1.82 -2.88 15.61
N CYS A 362 0.75 -2.41 16.26
CA CYS A 362 -0.19 -3.23 17.02
C CYS A 362 -0.86 -4.33 16.17
N ALA A 363 -1.21 -4.09 14.91
CA ALA A 363 -1.84 -5.10 14.05
C ALA A 363 -0.99 -6.34 13.76
N THR A 364 0.34 -6.22 13.89
CA THR A 364 1.25 -7.36 13.68
C THR A 364 1.05 -8.44 14.73
N ARG A 365 0.69 -8.05 15.96
CA ARG A 365 0.45 -8.96 17.09
C ARG A 365 -1.05 -9.17 17.29
N LYS A 366 -1.52 -10.42 17.28
CA LYS A 366 -2.96 -10.74 17.40
C LYS A 366 -3.62 -10.14 18.66
N HIS A 367 -2.90 -10.10 19.79
CA HIS A 367 -3.43 -9.58 21.05
C HIS A 367 -3.52 -8.04 21.12
N LEU A 368 -2.78 -7.31 20.30
CA LEU A 368 -2.78 -5.83 20.29
C LEU A 368 -3.74 -5.23 19.26
N ARG A 369 -4.50 -6.06 18.53
CA ARG A 369 -5.41 -5.56 17.47
C ARG A 369 -6.54 -4.69 18.01
N LEU A 370 -6.99 -4.93 19.23
CA LEU A 370 -7.95 -4.06 19.91
C LEU A 370 -7.38 -2.65 20.08
N LYS A 371 -6.17 -2.54 20.66
CA LYS A 371 -5.45 -1.26 20.77
C LYS A 371 -5.24 -0.58 19.42
N ALA A 372 -5.03 -1.36 18.35
CA ALA A 372 -4.91 -0.79 17.01
C ALA A 372 -6.19 -0.07 16.54
N TRP A 373 -7.37 -0.60 16.89
CA TRP A 373 -8.65 0.06 16.63
C TRP A 373 -8.90 1.25 17.54
N ASP A 374 -8.48 1.18 18.80
CA ASP A 374 -8.59 2.31 19.74
C ASP A 374 -7.86 3.54 19.17
N PHE A 375 -6.63 3.38 18.67
CA PHE A 375 -5.91 4.48 18.00
C PHE A 375 -6.59 5.02 16.74
N ILE A 376 -7.39 4.20 16.04
CA ILE A 376 -8.19 4.66 14.90
C ILE A 376 -9.43 5.40 15.39
N PHE A 377 -10.08 4.95 16.45
CA PHE A 377 -11.21 5.65 17.05
C PHE A 377 -10.79 6.99 17.64
N ASP A 378 -9.60 7.10 18.23
CA ASP A 378 -9.01 8.35 18.71
C ASP A 378 -8.95 9.44 17.62
N ILE A 379 -8.73 9.06 16.35
CA ILE A 379 -8.73 10.00 15.21
C ILE A 379 -10.13 10.61 15.04
N TYR A 380 -11.18 9.80 15.17
CA TYR A 380 -12.57 10.24 15.04
C TYR A 380 -13.06 11.01 16.27
N GLU A 381 -12.63 10.61 17.47
CA GLU A 381 -12.95 11.32 18.72
C GLU A 381 -12.35 12.73 18.73
N ARG A 382 -11.14 12.89 18.17
CA ARG A 382 -10.50 14.19 17.95
C ARG A 382 -11.08 14.99 16.78
N LYS A 383 -12.11 14.46 16.09
CA LYS A 383 -12.78 15.05 14.92
C LYS A 383 -11.82 15.35 13.75
N TRP A 384 -10.78 14.54 13.59
CA TRP A 384 -9.88 14.67 12.43
C TRP A 384 -10.44 13.93 11.23
N GLU A 385 -10.29 14.54 10.04
CA GLU A 385 -10.64 13.87 8.81
C GLU A 385 -9.64 12.74 8.50
N PRO A 386 -10.11 11.52 8.17
CA PRO A 386 -9.22 10.42 7.86
C PRO A 386 -8.46 10.68 6.56
N MET A 387 -7.14 10.81 6.63
CA MET A 387 -6.29 10.87 5.44
C MET A 387 -6.32 9.53 4.68
N VAL A 388 -5.93 9.55 3.40
CA VAL A 388 -5.79 8.34 2.56
C VAL A 388 -4.97 7.22 3.25
N PRO A 389 -3.78 7.48 3.85
CA PRO A 389 -3.03 6.44 4.55
C PRO A 389 -3.74 5.86 5.76
N THR A 390 -4.61 6.64 6.42
CA THR A 390 -5.43 6.17 7.54
C THR A 390 -6.45 5.13 7.04
N ILE A 391 -7.14 5.42 5.94
CA ILE A 391 -8.13 4.50 5.35
C ILE A 391 -7.43 3.25 4.78
N GLU A 392 -6.30 3.40 4.09
CA GLU A 392 -5.46 2.27 3.66
C GLU A 392 -5.14 1.35 4.84
N TYR A 393 -4.75 1.94 5.96
CA TYR A 393 -4.39 1.18 7.14
C TYR A 393 -5.60 0.52 7.81
N MET A 394 -6.77 1.15 7.80
CA MET A 394 -8.01 0.53 8.25
C MET A 394 -8.40 -0.68 7.40
N ILE A 395 -8.17 -0.64 6.09
CA ILE A 395 -8.34 -1.83 5.20
C ILE A 395 -7.37 -2.93 5.62
N TYR A 396 -6.10 -2.60 5.89
CA TYR A 396 -5.12 -3.57 6.40
C TYR A 396 -5.54 -4.20 7.72
N LEU A 397 -6.03 -3.39 8.67
CA LEU A 397 -6.46 -3.85 9.98
C LEU A 397 -7.71 -4.74 9.87
N ALA A 398 -8.70 -4.34 9.06
CA ALA A 398 -9.88 -5.15 8.74
C ALA A 398 -9.49 -6.50 8.08
N ALA A 399 -8.52 -6.49 7.15
CA ALA A 399 -7.97 -7.70 6.57
C ALA A 399 -7.35 -8.61 7.65
N LYS A 400 -6.55 -8.06 8.57
CA LYS A 400 -5.94 -8.85 9.65
C LYS A 400 -6.98 -9.47 10.58
N ASP A 401 -8.07 -8.77 10.85
CA ASP A 401 -9.20 -9.27 11.63
C ASP A 401 -10.08 -10.27 10.88
N GLY A 402 -9.94 -10.37 9.56
CA GLY A 402 -10.75 -11.22 8.70
C GLY A 402 -12.11 -10.62 8.35
N ASP A 403 -12.32 -9.32 8.59
CA ASP A 403 -13.55 -8.59 8.26
C ASP A 403 -13.53 -8.08 6.82
N LEU A 404 -13.86 -8.98 5.90
CA LEU A 404 -13.90 -8.69 4.48
C LEU A 404 -14.95 -7.63 4.12
N SER A 405 -16.11 -7.61 4.80
CA SER A 405 -17.17 -6.63 4.54
C SER A 405 -16.72 -5.20 4.77
N LEU A 406 -16.03 -4.96 5.90
CA LEU A 406 -15.49 -3.63 6.21
C LEU A 406 -14.37 -3.24 5.24
N ALA A 407 -13.48 -4.17 4.89
CA ALA A 407 -12.41 -3.92 3.92
C ALA A 407 -12.95 -3.52 2.53
N ARG A 408 -13.99 -4.20 2.04
CA ARG A 408 -14.67 -3.86 0.77
C ARG A 408 -15.29 -2.47 0.82
N ALA A 409 -15.98 -2.14 1.91
CA ALA A 409 -16.62 -0.85 2.11
C ALA A 409 -15.60 0.31 2.11
N LEU A 410 -14.51 0.16 2.87
CA LEU A 410 -13.44 1.15 2.95
C LEU A 410 -12.68 1.32 1.62
N TYR A 411 -12.47 0.23 0.89
CA TYR A 411 -11.87 0.31 -0.45
C TYR A 411 -12.78 1.06 -1.43
N GLN A 412 -14.10 0.81 -1.39
CA GLN A 412 -15.06 1.54 -2.21
C GLN A 412 -15.04 3.03 -1.89
N GLN A 413 -14.92 3.40 -0.61
CA GLN A 413 -14.78 4.80 -0.20
C GLN A 413 -13.54 5.48 -0.82
N LEU A 414 -12.39 4.80 -0.84
CA LEU A 414 -11.18 5.29 -1.52
C LEU A 414 -11.35 5.39 -3.04
N ASN A 415 -12.14 4.49 -3.63
CA ASN A 415 -12.38 4.49 -5.05
C ASN A 415 -13.27 5.65 -5.49
N VAL A 416 -14.32 5.94 -4.73
CA VAL A 416 -15.19 7.12 -4.94
C VAL A 416 -14.40 8.41 -4.81
N SER A 417 -13.46 8.49 -3.86
CA SER A 417 -12.58 9.67 -3.71
C SER A 417 -11.46 9.74 -4.75
N GLY A 418 -11.31 8.74 -5.64
CA GLY A 418 -10.25 8.70 -6.65
C GLY A 418 -8.83 8.54 -6.09
N ALA A 419 -8.69 8.10 -4.83
CA ALA A 419 -7.42 8.06 -4.10
C ALA A 419 -6.87 6.63 -3.91
N VAL A 420 -7.19 5.72 -4.84
CA VAL A 420 -6.75 4.31 -4.78
C VAL A 420 -5.24 4.23 -5.05
N SER A 421 -4.54 3.44 -4.24
CA SER A 421 -3.12 3.19 -4.38
C SER A 421 -2.84 1.70 -4.60
N PRO A 422 -1.65 1.32 -5.11
CA PRO A 422 -1.25 -0.09 -5.18
C PRO A 422 -1.28 -0.79 -3.81
N ARG A 423 -1.07 -0.01 -2.73
CA ARG A 423 -1.12 -0.51 -1.36
C ARG A 423 -2.55 -0.81 -0.91
N SER A 424 -3.51 0.08 -1.19
CA SER A 424 -4.92 -0.17 -0.86
C SER A 424 -5.45 -1.39 -1.61
N PHE A 425 -5.07 -1.56 -2.88
CA PHE A 425 -5.43 -2.72 -3.69
C PHE A 425 -4.80 -4.02 -3.15
N GLY A 426 -3.52 -4.00 -2.77
CA GLY A 426 -2.88 -5.11 -2.07
C GLY A 426 -3.63 -5.49 -0.79
N PHE A 427 -3.98 -4.52 0.06
CA PHE A 427 -4.70 -4.80 1.30
C PHE A 427 -6.11 -5.35 1.07
N LEU A 428 -6.80 -4.94 0.00
CA LEU A 428 -8.04 -5.57 -0.43
C LEU A 428 -7.80 -7.04 -0.80
N MET A 429 -6.79 -7.36 -1.62
CA MET A 429 -6.43 -8.75 -1.94
C MET A 429 -6.05 -9.57 -0.70
N LEU A 430 -5.36 -8.95 0.26
CA LEU A 430 -5.06 -9.56 1.54
C LEU A 430 -6.35 -9.93 2.29
N SER A 431 -7.35 -9.05 2.30
CA SER A 431 -8.64 -9.26 3.00
C SER A 431 -9.40 -10.49 2.47
N TYR A 432 -9.38 -10.73 1.16
CA TYR A 432 -9.93 -11.95 0.58
C TYR A 432 -9.22 -13.21 1.10
N SER A 433 -7.88 -13.19 1.15
CA SER A 433 -7.07 -14.33 1.62
C SER A 433 -7.14 -14.57 3.13
N SER A 434 -7.58 -13.58 3.90
CA SER A 434 -7.62 -13.61 5.37
C SER A 434 -9.04 -13.66 5.93
N SER A 435 -10.04 -13.69 5.05
CA SER A 435 -11.45 -13.81 5.42
C SER A 435 -11.69 -15.01 6.34
N GLY A 436 -12.44 -14.76 7.42
CA GLY A 436 -12.77 -15.76 8.45
C GLY A 436 -13.66 -16.91 7.96
N ILE A 437 -14.10 -16.89 6.71
CA ILE A 437 -14.86 -17.97 6.05
C ILE A 437 -14.01 -19.25 5.94
N THR A 438 -12.69 -19.15 6.13
CA THR A 438 -11.70 -20.13 5.65
C THR A 438 -11.03 -21.01 6.71
N GLN A 439 -11.48 -20.99 7.96
CA GLN A 439 -10.98 -21.93 8.97
C GLN A 439 -12.16 -22.47 9.74
N ASP A 440 -12.32 -23.80 9.72
CA ASP A 440 -13.12 -24.65 10.59
C ASP A 440 -14.32 -23.97 11.25
N LEU A 441 -15.53 -24.48 10.99
CA LEU A 441 -16.78 -24.07 11.65
C LEU A 441 -16.67 -23.90 13.19
N ASP A 442 -15.61 -24.43 13.81
CA ASP A 442 -15.26 -24.34 15.22
C ASP A 442 -14.52 -23.06 15.68
N LYS A 443 -14.09 -22.14 14.80
CA LYS A 443 -13.41 -20.88 15.21
C LYS A 443 -13.95 -19.64 14.50
N TYR A 444 -15.23 -19.34 14.71
CA TYR A 444 -15.74 -17.99 14.44
C TYR A 444 -15.05 -16.97 15.36
N THR A 445 -14.01 -16.29 14.86
CA THR A 445 -13.39 -15.19 15.58
C THR A 445 -14.15 -13.91 15.31
N VAL A 446 -14.78 -13.36 16.35
CA VAL A 446 -15.40 -12.03 16.29
C VAL A 446 -14.31 -11.01 15.92
N PRO A 447 -14.50 -10.18 14.86
CA PRO A 447 -13.56 -9.12 14.52
C PRO A 447 -13.30 -8.20 15.71
N ALA A 448 -12.06 -7.75 15.90
CA ALA A 448 -11.69 -6.89 17.04
C ALA A 448 -12.53 -5.61 17.09
N VAL A 449 -12.88 -5.05 15.92
CA VAL A 449 -13.83 -3.93 15.76
C VAL A 449 -15.16 -4.15 16.49
N ALA A 450 -15.68 -5.38 16.44
CA ALA A 450 -17.02 -5.68 16.90
C ALA A 450 -17.11 -5.92 18.42
N VAL A 451 -15.98 -5.86 19.14
CA VAL A 451 -15.94 -6.03 20.60
C VAL A 451 -16.56 -4.82 21.30
N HIS A 452 -16.25 -3.59 20.85
CA HIS A 452 -16.78 -2.36 21.42
C HIS A 452 -18.06 -1.89 20.71
N GLN A 453 -18.95 -1.21 21.46
CA GLN A 453 -20.17 -0.63 20.89
C GLN A 453 -19.85 0.45 19.83
N SER A 454 -18.86 1.30 20.11
CA SER A 454 -18.37 2.32 19.16
C SER A 454 -17.92 1.69 17.85
N GLY A 455 -17.13 0.62 17.91
CA GLY A 455 -16.67 -0.12 16.74
C GLY A 455 -17.80 -0.83 15.97
N ARG A 456 -18.81 -1.40 16.65
CA ARG A 456 -20.00 -1.95 15.99
C ARG A 456 -20.77 -0.89 15.22
N ASN A 457 -21.05 0.25 15.85
CA ASN A 457 -21.73 1.38 15.22
C ASN A 457 -20.91 1.92 14.04
N PHE A 458 -19.60 2.07 14.23
CA PHE A 458 -18.67 2.50 13.20
C PHE A 458 -18.70 1.61 11.96
N ARG A 459 -18.58 0.30 12.17
CA ARG A 459 -18.65 -0.71 11.12
C ARG A 459 -19.99 -0.67 10.40
N GLN A 460 -21.09 -0.60 11.15
CA GLN A 460 -22.43 -0.54 10.58
C GLN A 460 -22.62 0.72 9.73
N ASN A 461 -22.24 1.89 10.26
CA ASN A 461 -22.34 3.17 9.57
C ASN A 461 -21.58 3.19 8.24
N ILE A 462 -20.37 2.61 8.20
CA ILE A 462 -19.58 2.55 6.97
C ILE A 462 -20.24 1.61 5.96
N ILE A 463 -20.60 0.39 6.38
CA ILE A 463 -21.20 -0.61 5.48
C ILE A 463 -22.56 -0.15 4.94
N GLU A 464 -23.35 0.58 5.72
CA GLU A 464 -24.66 1.10 5.30
C GLU A 464 -24.56 2.29 4.35
N ARG A 465 -23.50 3.10 4.48
CA ARG A 465 -23.24 4.23 3.56
C ARG A 465 -22.66 3.79 2.22
N THR A 466 -22.01 2.64 2.18
CA THR A 466 -21.37 2.15 0.95
C THR A 466 -22.36 1.45 0.05
N ASP A 467 -22.49 1.98 -1.16
CA ASP A 467 -23.16 1.29 -2.26
C ASP A 467 -22.19 0.27 -2.87
N PHE A 468 -22.53 -1.01 -2.76
CA PHE A 468 -21.76 -2.11 -3.38
C PHE A 468 -22.18 -2.34 -4.84
N MET A 469 -23.20 -1.64 -5.34
CA MET A 469 -23.58 -1.73 -6.74
C MET A 469 -22.59 -0.97 -7.62
N PRO A 470 -22.09 -1.56 -8.71
CA PRO A 470 -21.24 -0.86 -9.66
C PRO A 470 -22.07 0.23 -10.36
N GLN A 471 -21.83 1.50 -10.02
CA GLN A 471 -22.43 2.62 -10.74
C GLN A 471 -21.76 2.77 -12.10
N LEU A 472 -22.49 2.42 -13.17
CA LEU A 472 -22.02 2.38 -14.56
C LEU A 472 -21.63 3.74 -15.16
N SER A 473 -21.81 4.84 -14.41
CA SER A 473 -21.53 6.21 -14.85
C SER A 473 -20.04 6.49 -15.03
N ASN A 474 -19.15 5.80 -14.31
CA ASN A 474 -17.70 5.94 -14.47
C ASN A 474 -16.98 4.59 -14.33
N PRO A 475 -16.41 4.02 -15.40
CA PRO A 475 -15.75 2.70 -15.37
C PRO A 475 -14.54 2.66 -14.41
N LYS A 476 -13.93 3.82 -14.11
CA LYS A 476 -12.85 3.93 -13.12
C LYS A 476 -13.34 3.74 -11.68
N GLN A 477 -14.58 4.11 -11.40
CA GLN A 477 -15.17 4.09 -10.05
C GLN A 477 -16.03 2.84 -9.79
N ALA A 478 -16.33 2.05 -10.83
CA ALA A 478 -17.16 0.86 -10.76
C ALA A 478 -16.33 -0.41 -10.48
N VAL A 479 -15.94 -0.64 -9.22
CA VAL A 479 -15.32 -1.92 -8.82
C VAL A 479 -16.37 -3.03 -8.91
N PRO A 480 -16.06 -4.20 -9.50
CA PRO A 480 -17.03 -5.29 -9.66
C PRO A 480 -17.20 -6.09 -8.34
N PHE A 481 -17.74 -5.43 -7.31
CA PHE A 481 -18.17 -6.12 -6.09
C PHE A 481 -19.51 -6.80 -6.30
N LEU A 482 -19.70 -7.96 -5.66
CA LEU A 482 -21.01 -8.58 -5.55
C LEU A 482 -21.92 -7.68 -4.70
N PRO A 483 -23.21 -7.50 -5.07
CA PRO A 483 -24.16 -6.61 -4.39
C PRO A 483 -24.68 -7.23 -3.07
N MET A 484 -23.75 -7.67 -2.23
CA MET A 484 -24.00 -8.32 -0.94
C MET A 484 -23.09 -7.69 0.11
N LYS A 485 -23.64 -7.43 1.31
CA LYS A 485 -22.89 -6.82 2.42
C LYS A 485 -21.82 -7.77 2.98
N SER A 486 -22.10 -9.07 3.01
CA SER A 486 -21.19 -10.11 3.47
C SER A 486 -21.20 -11.28 2.48
N LEU A 487 -20.01 -11.74 2.09
CA LEU A 487 -19.84 -12.97 1.32
C LEU A 487 -19.89 -14.16 2.28
N MET A 488 -20.56 -15.24 1.88
CA MET A 488 -20.73 -16.43 2.73
C MET A 488 -20.11 -17.67 2.09
N SER A 489 -19.92 -17.67 0.77
CA SER A 489 -19.37 -18.81 0.02
C SER A 489 -17.93 -18.60 -0.42
N THR A 490 -17.15 -19.68 -0.45
CA THR A 490 -15.79 -19.69 -1.00
C THR A 490 -15.77 -19.40 -2.51
N ALA A 491 -16.80 -19.85 -3.24
CA ALA A 491 -16.93 -19.59 -4.68
C ALA A 491 -17.24 -18.12 -5.00
N GLU A 492 -18.03 -17.45 -4.15
CA GLU A 492 -18.31 -16.00 -4.24
C GLU A 492 -17.03 -15.20 -4.03
N LEU A 493 -16.21 -15.62 -3.07
CA LEU A 493 -14.94 -14.96 -2.76
C LEU A 493 -13.95 -15.10 -3.91
N LEU A 494 -13.80 -16.31 -4.45
CA LEU A 494 -12.90 -16.58 -5.56
C LEU A 494 -13.33 -15.81 -6.82
N SER A 495 -14.62 -15.80 -7.15
CA SER A 495 -15.14 -15.09 -8.33
C SER A 495 -15.02 -13.58 -8.20
N GLU A 496 -15.35 -13.01 -7.03
CA GLU A 496 -15.17 -11.57 -6.78
C GLU A 496 -13.69 -11.18 -6.84
N SER A 497 -12.79 -11.95 -6.21
CA SER A 497 -11.35 -11.66 -6.26
C SER A 497 -10.80 -11.69 -7.69
N SER A 498 -11.26 -12.62 -8.52
CA SER A 498 -10.91 -12.70 -9.94
C SER A 498 -11.44 -11.52 -10.74
N ALA A 499 -12.69 -11.12 -10.50
CA ALA A 499 -13.32 -9.99 -11.19
C ALA A 499 -12.64 -8.66 -10.83
N VAL A 500 -12.34 -8.44 -9.55
CA VAL A 500 -11.63 -7.25 -9.07
C VAL A 500 -10.20 -7.19 -9.63
N MET A 501 -9.52 -8.33 -9.73
CA MET A 501 -8.18 -8.39 -10.36
C MET A 501 -8.24 -8.07 -11.86
N ALA A 502 -9.21 -8.63 -12.58
CA ALA A 502 -9.41 -8.34 -13.99
C ALA A 502 -9.76 -6.86 -14.24
N HIS A 503 -10.61 -6.27 -13.41
CA HIS A 503 -10.94 -4.84 -13.49
C HIS A 503 -9.71 -3.96 -13.29
N ALA A 504 -8.87 -4.25 -12.29
CA ALA A 504 -7.64 -3.51 -12.06
C ALA A 504 -6.69 -3.56 -13.27
N LEU A 505 -6.53 -4.72 -13.90
CA LEU A 505 -5.70 -4.87 -15.10
C LEU A 505 -6.22 -4.06 -16.30
N ILE A 506 -7.53 -3.89 -16.44
CA ILE A 506 -8.13 -3.15 -17.57
C ILE A 506 -8.09 -1.65 -17.32
N VAL A 507 -8.47 -1.22 -16.12
CA VAL A 507 -8.74 0.19 -15.80
C VAL A 507 -7.49 0.93 -15.35
N ASN A 508 -6.68 0.30 -14.50
CA ASN A 508 -5.46 0.91 -13.98
C ASN A 508 -4.39 -0.16 -13.70
N PRO A 509 -3.64 -0.57 -14.76
CA PRO A 509 -2.59 -1.57 -14.61
C PRO A 509 -1.53 -1.19 -13.57
N GLY A 510 -1.33 0.11 -13.31
CA GLY A 510 -0.39 0.62 -12.30
C GLY A 510 -0.77 0.32 -10.85
N LEU A 511 -2.01 -0.14 -10.57
CA LEU A 511 -2.40 -0.63 -9.24
C LEU A 511 -1.86 -2.03 -8.94
N VAL A 512 -1.57 -2.82 -9.98
CA VAL A 512 -1.09 -4.18 -9.83
C VAL A 512 0.40 -4.16 -9.52
N SER A 513 0.76 -4.71 -8.37
CA SER A 513 2.14 -4.82 -7.88
C SER A 513 2.49 -6.27 -7.60
N GLU A 514 3.79 -6.56 -7.45
CA GLU A 514 4.25 -7.90 -7.04
C GLU A 514 3.59 -8.36 -5.73
N GLU A 515 3.38 -7.44 -4.79
CA GLU A 515 2.73 -7.73 -3.51
C GLU A 515 1.25 -8.08 -3.68
N SER A 516 0.51 -7.36 -4.55
CA SER A 516 -0.90 -7.66 -4.79
C SER A 516 -1.09 -8.98 -5.53
N VAL A 517 -0.19 -9.34 -6.46
CA VAL A 517 -0.19 -10.66 -7.11
C VAL A 517 0.11 -11.78 -6.12
N ASN A 518 1.11 -11.61 -5.26
CA ASN A 518 1.39 -12.58 -4.20
C ASN A 518 0.19 -12.74 -3.24
N MET A 519 -0.52 -11.66 -2.92
CA MET A 519 -1.75 -11.72 -2.12
C MET A 519 -2.88 -12.42 -2.87
N PHE A 520 -3.04 -12.17 -4.18
CA PHE A 520 -4.00 -12.85 -5.05
C PHE A 520 -3.74 -14.37 -5.16
N LEU A 521 -2.48 -14.79 -5.27
CA LEU A 521 -2.10 -16.21 -5.22
C LEU A 521 -2.37 -16.84 -3.85
N ASN A 522 -2.20 -16.08 -2.76
CA ASN A 522 -2.56 -16.55 -1.42
C ASN A 522 -4.07 -16.78 -1.27
N VAL A 523 -4.93 -16.05 -2.00
CA VAL A 523 -6.38 -16.32 -2.02
C VAL A 523 -6.63 -17.72 -2.56
N ALA A 524 -6.08 -18.05 -3.73
CA ALA A 524 -6.25 -19.38 -4.33
C ALA A 524 -5.60 -20.50 -3.51
N SER A 525 -4.38 -20.29 -2.99
CA SER A 525 -3.71 -21.27 -2.12
C SER A 525 -4.50 -21.62 -0.87
N LYS A 526 -5.32 -20.70 -0.34
CA LYS A 526 -6.12 -20.90 0.88
C LYS A 526 -7.56 -21.32 0.64
N ILE A 527 -8.11 -21.16 -0.55
CA ILE A 527 -9.56 -21.26 -0.78
C ILE A 527 -9.86 -22.06 -2.05
N GLY A 528 -9.03 -21.91 -3.08
CA GLY A 528 -9.23 -22.49 -4.40
C GLY A 528 -8.83 -23.95 -4.51
N SER A 529 -9.08 -24.51 -5.70
CA SER A 529 -8.55 -25.81 -6.10
C SER A 529 -7.09 -25.70 -6.54
N MET A 530 -6.41 -26.85 -6.63
CA MET A 530 -5.04 -26.90 -7.13
C MET A 530 -4.93 -26.42 -8.58
N GLU A 531 -5.88 -26.81 -9.44
CA GLU A 531 -5.95 -26.34 -10.83
C GLU A 531 -6.06 -24.81 -10.90
N GLU A 532 -6.97 -24.22 -10.13
CA GLU A 532 -7.15 -22.76 -10.09
C GLU A 532 -5.89 -22.04 -9.58
N PHE A 533 -5.18 -22.62 -8.62
CA PHE A 533 -3.91 -22.09 -8.16
C PHE A 533 -2.85 -22.12 -9.26
N VAL A 534 -2.68 -23.25 -9.95
CA VAL A 534 -1.69 -23.42 -11.03
C VAL A 534 -1.96 -22.46 -12.18
N ASP A 535 -3.23 -22.27 -12.54
CA ASP A 535 -3.62 -21.34 -13.60
C ASP A 535 -3.27 -19.90 -13.24
N ARG A 536 -3.64 -19.43 -12.03
CA ARG A 536 -3.26 -18.08 -11.57
C ARG A 536 -1.73 -17.95 -11.46
N TYR A 537 -1.05 -19.00 -11.03
CA TYR A 537 0.41 -19.00 -10.89
C TYR A 537 1.10 -18.81 -12.24
N ASN A 538 0.68 -19.53 -13.27
CA ASN A 538 1.27 -19.43 -14.61
C ASN A 538 0.88 -18.13 -15.34
N ASN A 539 -0.36 -17.66 -15.16
CA ASN A 539 -0.84 -16.46 -15.86
C ASN A 539 -0.19 -15.17 -15.35
N PHE A 540 0.06 -15.06 -14.04
CA PHE A 540 0.55 -13.83 -13.42
C PHE A 540 2.06 -13.85 -13.09
N THR A 541 2.72 -15.01 -13.17
CA THR A 541 4.14 -15.14 -12.79
C THR A 541 4.95 -15.91 -13.82
N TYR A 542 6.16 -15.41 -14.09
CA TYR A 542 7.11 -16.06 -14.98
C TYR A 542 8.45 -16.32 -14.29
N PHE A 543 9.16 -17.34 -14.75
CA PHE A 543 10.52 -17.63 -14.29
C PHE A 543 11.51 -16.74 -15.05
N ASP A 544 12.27 -15.93 -14.32
CA ASP A 544 13.33 -15.09 -14.87
C ASP A 544 14.64 -15.90 -14.97
N GLY A 545 14.99 -16.27 -16.21
CA GLY A 545 16.15 -17.09 -16.55
C GLY A 545 17.44 -16.31 -16.78
N GLU A 546 17.45 -14.98 -16.60
CA GLU A 546 18.63 -14.17 -16.86
C GLU A 546 19.83 -14.60 -16.00
N GLY A 547 20.94 -14.99 -16.65
CA GLY A 547 22.18 -15.42 -16.00
C GLY A 547 22.22 -16.88 -15.51
N VAL A 548 21.19 -17.68 -15.79
CA VAL A 548 21.25 -19.14 -15.63
C VAL A 548 22.08 -19.69 -16.80
N PRO A 549 23.16 -20.45 -16.56
CA PRO A 549 23.88 -21.12 -17.65
C PRO A 549 22.88 -21.98 -18.41
N SER A 550 22.70 -21.74 -19.70
CA SER A 550 21.90 -22.61 -20.56
C SER A 550 22.45 -24.02 -20.42
N THR A 551 21.70 -24.89 -19.75
CA THR A 551 21.98 -26.31 -19.82
C THR A 551 21.83 -26.72 -21.27
N ARG A 552 22.96 -27.00 -21.94
CA ARG A 552 22.96 -27.83 -23.14
C ARG A 552 22.21 -29.13 -22.76
N ASN A 553 21.12 -29.39 -23.48
CA ASN A 553 20.27 -30.59 -23.48
C ASN A 553 18.97 -30.50 -22.66
N ASP A 554 17.98 -29.77 -23.20
CA ASP A 554 16.54 -30.06 -23.03
C ASP A 554 15.94 -30.50 -24.38
N ALA A 555 16.62 -31.43 -25.06
CA ALA A 555 16.08 -32.16 -26.21
C ALA A 555 15.91 -33.66 -25.93
N ASN A 556 16.21 -34.12 -24.71
CA ASN A 556 16.11 -35.54 -24.31
C ASN A 556 15.76 -35.70 -22.82
N SER A 557 14.75 -34.97 -22.33
CA SER A 557 14.06 -35.37 -21.11
C SER A 557 12.91 -36.31 -21.49
N VAL A 558 13.19 -37.60 -21.28
CA VAL A 558 12.26 -38.73 -21.13
C VAL A 558 10.78 -38.33 -21.21
N ILE A 559 10.23 -38.51 -22.41
CA ILE A 559 8.80 -38.75 -22.60
C ILE A 559 8.50 -40.01 -21.80
N VAL A 560 7.80 -39.87 -20.68
CA VAL A 560 7.11 -41.00 -20.08
C VAL A 560 5.90 -41.24 -20.97
N GLU A 561 6.04 -42.18 -21.90
CA GLU A 561 4.91 -42.77 -22.62
C GLU A 561 3.97 -43.40 -21.58
N GLU A 562 2.77 -42.84 -21.44
CA GLU A 562 1.65 -43.62 -20.93
C GLU A 562 1.25 -44.64 -22.03
N PRO A 563 0.91 -45.89 -21.68
CA PRO A 563 0.64 -46.92 -22.68
C PRO A 563 -0.67 -46.62 -23.41
N GLU A 564 -0.55 -46.39 -24.72
CA GLU A 564 -1.67 -46.29 -25.65
C GLU A 564 -2.43 -47.62 -25.77
N THR A 565 -3.62 -47.72 -25.17
CA THR A 565 -4.61 -48.70 -25.63
C THR A 565 -5.26 -48.20 -26.92
N GLN A 566 -4.77 -48.74 -28.03
CA GLN A 566 -5.35 -48.61 -29.36
C GLN A 566 -6.78 -49.15 -29.40
N THR A 567 -7.74 -48.34 -29.85
CA THR A 567 -8.89 -48.87 -30.60
C THR A 567 -9.03 -48.06 -31.87
N GLN A 568 -8.79 -48.71 -33.00
CA GLN A 568 -8.77 -48.09 -34.33
C GLN A 568 -10.17 -48.02 -34.97
N LYS A 569 -10.26 -47.08 -35.92
CA LYS A 569 -11.07 -47.01 -37.16
C LYS A 569 -12.38 -46.20 -37.10
N PRO A 570 -12.88 -45.75 -38.26
CA PRO A 570 -12.22 -44.99 -39.34
C PRO A 570 -13.03 -43.73 -39.72
N GLY A 571 -12.49 -42.88 -40.58
CA GLY A 571 -13.13 -41.64 -41.00
C GLY A 571 -14.42 -41.81 -41.80
N LEU A 572 -15.30 -40.82 -41.67
CA LEU A 572 -16.23 -40.38 -42.70
C LEU A 572 -16.69 -38.95 -42.37
N GLU A 573 -16.48 -38.06 -43.34
CA GLU A 573 -17.15 -36.77 -43.45
C GLU A 573 -18.67 -37.00 -43.56
N THR A 574 -19.47 -36.25 -42.80
CA THR A 574 -20.46 -35.28 -43.30
C THR A 574 -21.47 -34.91 -42.20
N ASP A 575 -21.86 -33.63 -42.25
CA ASP A 575 -23.17 -33.08 -41.88
C ASP A 575 -23.59 -32.97 -40.40
N SER A 576 -23.54 -31.71 -39.96
CA SER A 576 -24.61 -30.94 -39.32
C SER A 576 -25.49 -31.57 -38.24
N GLU A 577 -25.55 -30.81 -37.15
CA GLU A 577 -26.66 -30.65 -36.19
C GLU A 577 -26.70 -31.50 -34.91
N THR A 578 -26.63 -30.75 -33.81
CA THR A 578 -27.27 -31.02 -32.51
C THR A 578 -26.73 -32.18 -31.68
N GLY A 579 -25.69 -31.88 -30.90
CA GLY A 579 -25.25 -32.71 -29.79
C GLY A 579 -24.78 -31.83 -28.64
N ILE A 580 -25.63 -31.69 -27.63
CA ILE A 580 -25.34 -31.04 -26.34
C ILE A 580 -24.21 -31.84 -25.67
N GLY A 581 -22.96 -31.43 -25.92
CA GLY A 581 -21.78 -31.94 -25.25
C GLY A 581 -21.61 -31.23 -23.91
N TYR A 582 -22.02 -31.89 -22.82
CA TYR A 582 -21.68 -31.49 -21.46
C TYR A 582 -20.15 -31.47 -21.29
N GLN A 583 -19.51 -30.34 -21.56
CA GLN A 583 -18.21 -30.03 -20.99
C GLN A 583 -18.42 -29.90 -19.48
N LYS A 584 -17.72 -30.73 -18.69
CA LYS A 584 -17.65 -30.58 -17.23
C LYS A 584 -17.09 -29.19 -16.90
N SER A 585 -17.99 -28.25 -16.65
CA SER A 585 -17.70 -26.89 -16.25
C SER A 585 -17.34 -26.84 -14.77
N THR A 586 -16.04 -26.94 -14.46
CA THR A 586 -15.51 -26.52 -13.13
C THR A 586 -15.05 -25.05 -13.13
N ASN A 587 -15.16 -24.34 -14.27
CA ASN A 587 -14.66 -22.97 -14.48
C ASN A 587 -15.65 -21.84 -14.10
N TYR A 588 -16.59 -22.04 -13.16
CA TYR A 588 -17.56 -20.99 -12.79
C TYR A 588 -16.97 -19.82 -11.96
N THR A 589 -15.73 -19.95 -11.45
CA THR A 589 -15.09 -18.93 -10.58
C THR A 589 -14.09 -18.02 -11.31
N LYS A 590 -13.80 -18.29 -12.59
CA LYS A 590 -12.84 -17.52 -13.39
C LYS A 590 -13.56 -16.45 -14.21
N SER A 591 -13.03 -15.23 -14.19
CA SER A 591 -13.50 -14.18 -15.08
C SER A 591 -13.08 -14.51 -16.53
N PRO A 592 -13.99 -14.44 -17.52
CA PRO A 592 -13.67 -14.77 -18.91
C PRO A 592 -12.49 -13.98 -19.47
N ILE A 593 -12.28 -12.75 -18.99
CA ILE A 593 -11.18 -11.86 -19.39
C ILE A 593 -9.80 -12.42 -19.01
N LEU A 594 -9.72 -13.27 -17.97
CA LEU A 594 -8.48 -13.96 -17.60
C LEU A 594 -8.20 -15.20 -18.48
N ASN A 595 -9.15 -15.63 -19.30
CA ASN A 595 -9.02 -16.73 -20.27
C ASN A 595 -8.77 -16.26 -21.71
N ILE A 596 -8.79 -14.95 -21.99
CA ILE A 596 -8.56 -14.42 -23.33
C ILE A 596 -7.05 -14.45 -23.62
N GLY A 597 -6.58 -15.62 -24.04
CA GLY A 597 -5.59 -15.74 -25.10
C GLY A 597 -4.13 -15.87 -24.68
N GLU A 598 -3.57 -17.01 -25.03
CA GLU A 598 -2.21 -17.21 -25.53
C GLU A 598 -1.85 -16.30 -26.75
N GLY A 599 -2.60 -15.24 -27.04
CA GLY A 599 -2.57 -14.55 -28.32
C GLY A 599 -2.52 -13.02 -28.29
N GLN A 600 -3.21 -12.31 -27.37
CA GLN A 600 -3.24 -10.84 -27.40
C GLN A 600 -3.35 -10.25 -25.99
N ASN A 601 -2.35 -9.44 -25.62
CA ASN A 601 -2.06 -8.88 -24.29
C ASN A 601 -1.68 -9.92 -23.22
N ARG A 602 -0.39 -10.33 -23.20
CA ARG A 602 0.22 -10.82 -21.96
C ARG A 602 0.02 -9.73 -20.89
N GLY A 603 -0.91 -9.95 -19.98
CA GLY A 603 -1.10 -9.08 -18.81
C GLY A 603 0.22 -8.91 -18.07
N ILE A 604 0.34 -7.87 -17.25
CA ILE A 604 1.54 -7.60 -16.45
C ILE A 604 1.92 -8.86 -15.67
N GLN A 605 2.97 -9.57 -16.11
CA GLN A 605 3.52 -10.71 -15.39
C GLN A 605 4.69 -10.26 -14.52
N PHE A 606 4.82 -10.85 -13.35
CA PHE A 606 5.90 -10.54 -12.42
C PHE A 606 6.90 -11.71 -12.34
N SER A 607 8.18 -11.37 -12.21
CA SER A 607 9.23 -12.36 -11.98
C SER A 607 8.98 -13.09 -10.66
N ARG A 608 9.10 -14.42 -10.68
CA ARG A 608 8.90 -15.27 -9.49
C ARG A 608 9.94 -14.94 -8.42
N THR A 609 9.49 -14.49 -7.25
CA THR A 609 10.36 -14.24 -6.10
C THR A 609 10.28 -15.36 -5.07
N THR A 610 11.13 -15.31 -4.04
CA THR A 610 11.12 -16.31 -2.95
C THR A 610 9.74 -16.41 -2.30
N LYS A 611 9.03 -15.29 -2.14
CA LYS A 611 7.68 -15.27 -1.55
C LYS A 611 6.69 -16.04 -2.43
N THR A 612 6.75 -15.85 -3.75
CA THR A 612 5.92 -16.55 -4.74
C THR A 612 6.12 -18.07 -4.66
N TYR A 613 7.36 -18.55 -4.56
CA TYR A 613 7.66 -19.97 -4.37
C TYR A 613 7.16 -20.52 -3.02
N MET A 614 7.28 -19.75 -1.93
CA MET A 614 6.75 -20.16 -0.64
C MET A 614 5.22 -20.31 -0.66
N ILE A 615 4.51 -19.47 -1.41
CA ILE A 615 3.06 -19.57 -1.58
C ILE A 615 2.71 -20.83 -2.37
N ALA A 616 3.46 -21.12 -3.44
CA ALA A 616 3.30 -22.34 -4.23
C ALA A 616 3.51 -23.61 -3.39
N LEU A 617 4.53 -23.65 -2.53
CA LEU A 617 4.74 -24.77 -1.60
C LEU A 617 3.59 -24.95 -0.60
N ARG A 618 3.00 -23.84 -0.11
CA ARG A 618 1.84 -23.93 0.80
C ARG A 618 0.59 -24.46 0.09
N ALA A 619 0.38 -24.09 -1.17
CA ALA A 619 -0.67 -24.67 -1.99
C ALA A 619 -0.45 -26.18 -2.19
N ALA A 620 0.78 -26.57 -2.54
CA ALA A 620 1.17 -27.98 -2.70
C ALA A 620 0.89 -28.81 -1.43
N ALA A 621 1.32 -28.30 -0.26
CA ALA A 621 1.11 -28.93 1.03
C ALA A 621 -0.38 -29.15 1.34
N ARG A 622 -1.21 -28.14 1.09
CA ARG A 622 -2.65 -28.19 1.37
C ARG A 622 -3.38 -29.21 0.49
N HIS A 623 -3.04 -29.25 -0.81
CA HIS A 623 -3.66 -30.16 -1.77
C HIS A 623 -2.97 -31.53 -1.84
N LYS A 624 -1.94 -31.74 -1.03
CA LYS A 624 -1.13 -32.95 -0.98
C LYS A 624 -0.46 -33.33 -2.33
N ASP A 625 -0.07 -32.32 -3.11
CA ASP A 625 0.58 -32.52 -4.41
C ASP A 625 2.12 -32.50 -4.27
N TYR A 626 2.70 -33.70 -4.22
CA TYR A 626 4.15 -33.86 -4.14
C TYR A 626 4.86 -33.48 -5.45
N MET A 627 4.29 -33.81 -6.60
CA MET A 627 4.91 -33.56 -7.92
C MET A 627 5.09 -32.07 -8.16
N PHE A 628 4.08 -31.27 -7.84
CA PHE A 628 4.19 -29.82 -7.90
C PHE A 628 5.21 -29.27 -6.92
N SER A 629 5.29 -29.81 -5.69
CA SER A 629 6.31 -29.39 -4.71
C SER A 629 7.75 -29.64 -5.21
N LYS A 630 7.98 -30.77 -5.90
CA LYS A 630 9.26 -31.12 -6.51
C LYS A 630 9.62 -30.20 -7.68
N LYS A 631 8.64 -29.85 -8.53
CA LYS A 631 8.81 -28.85 -9.60
C LYS A 631 9.25 -27.51 -9.03
N ILE A 632 8.57 -27.02 -8.00
CA ILE A 632 8.91 -25.76 -7.33
C ILE A 632 10.30 -25.79 -6.70
N TRP A 633 10.71 -26.92 -6.12
CA TRP A 633 12.06 -27.11 -5.59
C TRP A 633 13.14 -26.97 -6.69
N GLN A 634 12.94 -27.60 -7.85
CA GLN A 634 13.84 -27.51 -9.00
C GLN A 634 13.91 -26.09 -9.55
N GLU A 635 12.77 -25.45 -9.78
CA GLU A 635 12.70 -24.06 -10.26
C GLU A 635 13.39 -23.10 -9.28
N ARG A 636 13.18 -23.25 -7.96
CA ARG A 636 13.85 -22.42 -6.95
C ARG A 636 15.37 -22.62 -6.96
N GLY A 637 15.84 -23.83 -7.28
CA GLY A 637 17.27 -24.13 -7.49
C GLY A 637 17.86 -23.36 -8.67
N ASN A 638 17.12 -23.24 -9.77
CA ASN A 638 17.51 -22.41 -10.91
C ASN A 638 17.43 -20.92 -10.59
N TYR A 639 16.44 -20.47 -9.82
CA TYR A 639 16.34 -19.10 -9.33
C TYR A 639 17.57 -18.68 -8.48
N ARG A 640 18.21 -19.61 -7.74
CA ARG A 640 19.48 -19.27 -7.05
C ARG A 640 20.59 -18.85 -7.99
N LYS A 641 20.53 -19.28 -9.25
CA LYS A 641 21.52 -18.98 -10.28
C LYS A 641 21.22 -17.68 -11.03
N SER A 642 20.02 -17.11 -10.91
CA SER A 642 19.62 -15.89 -11.63
C SER A 642 20.41 -14.65 -11.20
N THR A 643 20.49 -13.64 -12.07
CA THR A 643 21.07 -12.32 -11.77
C THR A 643 20.32 -11.64 -10.62
N THR A 644 18.99 -11.74 -10.59
CA THR A 644 18.13 -11.16 -9.56
C THR A 644 18.46 -11.67 -8.16
N PHE A 645 18.68 -12.98 -7.99
CA PHE A 645 19.07 -13.55 -6.70
C PHE A 645 20.52 -13.23 -6.36
N ARG A 646 21.44 -13.19 -7.35
CA ARG A 646 22.85 -12.83 -7.12
C ARG A 646 23.03 -11.37 -6.73
N GLY A 647 22.14 -10.46 -7.14
CA GLY A 647 22.16 -9.05 -6.75
C GLY A 647 21.80 -8.77 -5.29
N LEU A 648 21.15 -9.71 -4.59
CA LEU A 648 20.73 -9.52 -3.19
C LEU A 648 21.91 -9.48 -2.22
N THR A 649 21.74 -8.80 -1.08
CA THR A 649 22.76 -8.76 -0.03
C THR A 649 23.00 -10.15 0.57
N PRO A 650 24.20 -10.46 1.11
CA PRO A 650 24.47 -11.76 1.73
C PRO A 650 23.52 -12.13 2.87
N GLN A 651 23.07 -11.13 3.64
CA GLN A 651 22.11 -11.34 4.74
C GLN A 651 20.71 -11.69 4.21
N GLU A 652 20.22 -10.97 3.20
CA GLU A 652 18.92 -11.24 2.58
C GLU A 652 18.88 -12.59 1.87
N LYS A 653 19.97 -13.00 1.21
CA LYS A 653 20.11 -14.34 0.62
C LYS A 653 19.95 -15.43 1.67
N LYS A 654 20.71 -15.33 2.76
CA LYS A 654 20.66 -16.28 3.87
C LYS A 654 19.26 -16.34 4.49
N HIS A 655 18.62 -15.17 4.68
CA HIS A 655 17.26 -15.10 5.19
C HIS A 655 16.23 -15.72 4.24
N SER A 656 16.29 -15.40 2.94
CA SER A 656 15.43 -15.98 1.90
C SER A 656 15.57 -17.50 1.83
N ASP A 657 16.80 -18.01 1.81
CA ASP A 657 17.06 -19.45 1.75
C ASP A 657 16.59 -20.16 3.02
N PHE A 658 16.76 -19.55 4.20
CA PHE A 658 16.23 -20.08 5.44
C PHE A 658 14.70 -20.16 5.42
N MET A 659 14.03 -19.07 5.03
CA MET A 659 12.57 -19.02 4.98
C MET A 659 11.98 -20.03 3.99
N PHE A 660 12.65 -20.24 2.85
CA PHE A 660 12.28 -21.26 1.89
C PHE A 660 12.49 -22.68 2.45
N ALA A 661 13.66 -22.97 3.03
CA ALA A 661 13.95 -24.27 3.64
C ALA A 661 12.96 -24.62 4.75
N ALA A 662 12.64 -23.68 5.64
CA ALA A 662 11.63 -23.85 6.68
C ALA A 662 10.24 -24.13 6.10
N THR A 663 9.87 -23.45 5.01
CA THR A 663 8.58 -23.68 4.33
C THR A 663 8.55 -25.04 3.63
N MET A 664 9.66 -25.49 3.05
CA MET A 664 9.76 -26.82 2.44
C MET A 664 9.67 -27.93 3.48
N VAL A 665 10.40 -27.82 4.59
CA VAL A 665 10.31 -28.80 5.70
C VAL A 665 8.88 -28.88 6.20
N LYS A 666 8.20 -27.75 6.36
CA LYS A 666 6.78 -27.73 6.70
C LYS A 666 5.91 -28.41 5.64
N CYS A 667 6.12 -28.11 4.36
CA CYS A 667 5.40 -28.72 3.25
C CYS A 667 5.52 -30.25 3.26
N LEU A 668 6.75 -30.77 3.38
CA LEU A 668 7.00 -32.22 3.46
C LEU A 668 6.40 -32.85 4.71
N THR A 669 6.40 -32.13 5.84
CA THR A 669 5.71 -32.55 7.07
C THR A 669 4.21 -32.70 6.83
N ASP A 670 3.58 -31.71 6.20
CA ASP A 670 2.15 -31.72 5.87
C ASP A 670 1.80 -32.83 4.84
N LEU A 671 2.76 -33.23 3.99
CA LEU A 671 2.69 -34.38 3.08
C LEU A 671 2.98 -35.74 3.75
N ALA A 672 3.30 -35.76 5.04
CA ALA A 672 3.75 -36.94 5.80
C ALA A 672 5.07 -37.59 5.30
N LEU A 673 5.90 -36.85 4.56
CA LEU A 673 7.23 -37.27 4.09
C LEU A 673 8.31 -36.85 5.11
N LEU A 674 8.30 -37.51 6.27
CA LEU A 674 9.12 -37.10 7.43
C LEU A 674 10.63 -37.30 7.21
N ASP A 675 11.04 -38.34 6.49
CA ASP A 675 12.46 -38.62 6.23
C ASP A 675 13.08 -37.60 5.26
N ASP A 676 12.34 -37.22 4.20
CA ASP A 676 12.75 -36.16 3.27
C ASP A 676 12.86 -34.81 3.98
N ALA A 677 11.90 -34.52 4.88
CA ALA A 677 11.93 -33.33 5.72
C ALA A 677 13.16 -33.33 6.65
N LEU A 678 13.50 -34.48 7.24
CA LEU A 678 14.69 -34.64 8.07
C LEU A 678 15.98 -34.48 7.26
N ALA A 679 16.06 -34.99 6.04
CA ALA A 679 17.24 -34.86 5.18
C ALA A 679 17.57 -33.40 4.87
N ILE A 680 16.55 -32.58 4.57
CA ILE A 680 16.72 -31.12 4.39
C ILE A 680 17.20 -30.48 5.69
N LEU A 681 16.64 -30.88 6.83
CA LEU A 681 17.01 -30.32 8.12
C LEU A 681 18.48 -30.61 8.49
N VAL A 682 18.93 -31.86 8.32
CA VAL A 682 20.30 -32.29 8.62
C VAL A 682 21.30 -31.60 7.70
N SER A 683 20.99 -31.47 6.40
CA SER A 683 21.87 -30.80 5.44
C SER A 683 22.00 -29.28 5.68
N THR A 684 21.00 -28.66 6.32
CA THR A 684 20.96 -27.21 6.57
C THR A 684 21.21 -26.82 8.02
N GLU A 685 21.44 -27.77 8.94
CA GLU A 685 21.62 -27.55 10.37
C GLU A 685 22.68 -26.49 10.68
N TYR A 686 23.84 -26.57 10.01
CA TYR A 686 24.96 -25.65 10.24
C TYR A 686 24.89 -24.37 9.42
N GLN A 687 23.98 -24.29 8.45
CA GLN A 687 23.82 -23.13 7.58
C GLN A 687 22.90 -22.09 8.23
N PHE A 688 21.82 -22.54 8.89
CA PHE A 688 20.79 -21.67 9.43
C PHE A 688 20.55 -21.84 10.93
N LYS A 689 20.00 -20.79 11.56
CA LYS A 689 19.58 -20.84 12.96
C LYS A 689 18.15 -21.34 13.04
N TRP A 690 17.99 -22.66 13.15
CA TRP A 690 16.69 -23.28 13.37
C TRP A 690 16.15 -22.93 14.76
N THR A 691 14.92 -22.44 14.82
CA THR A 691 14.22 -22.17 16.08
C THR A 691 13.20 -23.26 16.36
N TRP A 692 12.85 -23.47 17.64
CA TRP A 692 11.83 -24.44 18.01
C TRP A 692 10.47 -24.15 17.34
N LYS A 693 10.19 -22.90 16.96
CA LYS A 693 8.97 -22.54 16.23
C LYS A 693 8.85 -23.25 14.89
N GLU A 694 9.95 -23.40 14.15
CA GLU A 694 9.97 -24.10 12.85
C GLU A 694 10.06 -25.62 13.00
N LEU A 695 10.73 -26.10 14.06
CA LEU A 695 10.92 -27.53 14.33
C LEU A 695 9.69 -28.20 14.95
N LYS A 696 8.87 -27.44 15.69
CA LYS A 696 7.72 -27.95 16.45
C LYS A 696 6.71 -28.73 15.56
N PRO A 697 6.30 -28.26 14.37
CA PRO A 697 5.37 -29.01 13.52
C PRO A 697 5.91 -30.39 13.12
N LEU A 698 7.18 -30.47 12.70
CA LEU A 698 7.83 -31.72 12.32
C LEU A 698 7.94 -32.68 13.51
N HIS A 699 8.28 -32.16 14.69
CA HIS A 699 8.34 -32.97 15.90
C HIS A 699 6.98 -33.55 16.29
N ILE A 700 5.91 -32.75 16.23
CA ILE A 700 4.54 -33.21 16.55
C ILE A 700 4.12 -34.30 15.56
N ALA A 701 4.27 -34.06 14.25
CA ALA A 701 3.94 -35.05 13.22
C ALA A 701 4.74 -36.35 13.39
N ALA A 702 6.04 -36.26 13.71
CA ALA A 702 6.87 -37.45 13.96
C ALA A 702 6.43 -38.22 15.21
N VAL A 703 5.98 -37.54 16.27
CA VAL A 703 5.47 -38.20 17.48
C VAL A 703 4.11 -38.85 17.21
N GLU A 704 3.23 -38.19 16.45
CA GLU A 704 1.92 -38.74 16.08
C GLU A 704 2.05 -40.01 15.22
N VAL A 705 3.04 -40.07 14.34
CA VAL A 705 3.34 -41.25 13.51
C VAL A 705 4.16 -42.31 14.26
N GLY A 706 4.75 -41.98 15.41
CA GLY A 706 5.62 -42.88 16.19
C GLY A 706 7.04 -43.02 15.62
N HIS A 707 7.50 -42.06 14.81
CA HIS A 707 8.81 -42.09 14.16
C HIS A 707 9.93 -41.60 15.12
N ASP A 708 10.42 -42.51 15.96
CA ASP A 708 11.39 -42.22 17.03
C ASP A 708 12.69 -41.58 16.56
N GLN A 709 13.19 -41.97 15.38
CA GLN A 709 14.44 -41.46 14.84
C GLN A 709 14.35 -39.97 14.52
N VAL A 710 13.29 -39.55 13.80
CA VAL A 710 13.04 -38.14 13.44
C VAL A 710 12.77 -37.31 14.70
N SER A 711 12.02 -37.84 15.67
CA SER A 711 11.73 -37.16 16.93
C SER A 711 12.99 -36.91 17.78
N LYS A 712 13.91 -37.87 17.85
CA LYS A 712 15.19 -37.74 18.59
C LYS A 712 16.14 -36.77 17.89
N THR A 713 16.27 -36.86 16.57
CA THR A 713 17.17 -35.98 15.79
C THR A 713 16.72 -34.53 15.83
N VAL A 714 15.42 -34.25 15.65
CA VAL A 714 14.86 -32.89 15.73
C VAL A 714 15.09 -32.27 17.11
N ARG A 715 14.88 -33.04 18.19
CA ARG A 715 15.20 -32.58 19.56
C ARG A 715 16.70 -32.32 19.76
N GLY A 716 17.55 -33.18 19.20
CA GLY A 716 19.00 -32.99 19.22
C GLY A 716 19.43 -31.71 18.50
N ILE A 717 18.83 -31.41 17.35
CA ILE A 717 19.11 -30.20 16.56
C ILE A 717 18.61 -28.95 17.30
N ALA A 718 17.43 -29.00 17.91
CA ALA A 718 16.91 -27.90 18.72
C ALA A 718 17.85 -27.55 19.89
N ARG A 719 18.39 -28.55 20.59
CA ARG A 719 19.37 -28.34 21.68
C ARG A 719 20.67 -27.71 21.16
N ARG A 720 21.24 -28.25 20.08
CA ARG A 720 22.47 -27.71 19.48
C ARG A 720 22.28 -26.30 18.94
N ALA A 721 21.11 -25.97 18.40
CA ALA A 721 20.78 -24.63 17.93
C ALA A 721 20.65 -23.61 19.08
N GLN A 722 20.29 -24.07 20.29
CA GLN A 722 20.27 -23.25 21.51
C GLN A 722 21.67 -23.05 22.11
N GLU A 723 22.55 -24.07 22.02
CA GLU A 723 23.88 -24.05 22.65
C GLU A 723 25.00 -23.46 21.77
N LYS A 724 24.94 -23.54 20.43
CA LYS A 724 26.12 -23.33 19.55
C LYS A 724 26.26 -21.98 18.84
N PHE A 725 25.62 -20.90 19.27
CA PHE A 725 25.88 -19.58 18.64
C PHE A 725 26.65 -18.57 19.49
N GLU A 726 27.57 -19.09 20.30
CA GLU A 726 28.88 -18.50 20.57
C GLU A 726 29.97 -19.46 20.05
N GLY A 727 30.36 -19.33 18.78
CA GLY A 727 31.58 -19.99 18.28
C GLY A 727 31.42 -20.71 16.94
N LYS A 728 31.93 -20.08 15.88
CA LYS A 728 32.30 -20.78 14.64
C LYS A 728 33.34 -21.85 15.00
N ILE A 729 33.05 -23.13 14.77
CA ILE A 729 34.06 -24.20 14.88
C ILE A 729 35.15 -23.89 13.85
N LYS A 730 36.36 -23.56 14.32
CA LYS A 730 37.49 -23.25 13.44
C LYS A 730 37.88 -24.53 12.71
N ARG A 731 38.39 -24.42 11.47
CA ARG A 731 38.87 -25.56 10.65
C ARG A 731 39.87 -26.47 11.39
N LYS A 732 40.56 -25.95 12.41
CA LYS A 732 41.47 -26.70 13.30
C LYS A 732 40.72 -27.68 14.22
N ASP A 733 39.53 -27.30 14.70
CA ASP A 733 38.70 -28.14 15.57
C ASP A 733 37.97 -29.22 14.76
N PHE A 734 37.66 -28.98 13.48
CA PHE A 734 37.18 -30.00 12.56
C PHE A 734 38.26 -31.08 12.30
N LYS A 735 39.53 -30.69 12.13
CA LYS A 735 40.65 -31.65 12.04
C LYS A 735 40.82 -32.47 13.33
N LYS A 736 40.66 -31.84 14.50
CA LYS A 736 40.71 -32.53 15.80
C LYS A 736 39.52 -33.47 16.00
N TYR A 737 38.34 -33.09 15.51
CA TYR A 737 37.12 -33.92 15.52
C TYR A 737 37.25 -35.16 14.63
N VAL A 738 37.87 -35.02 13.45
CA VAL A 738 38.17 -36.15 12.56
C VAL A 738 39.26 -37.06 13.15
N SER A 739 40.31 -36.50 13.76
CA SER A 739 41.39 -37.33 14.33
C SER A 739 40.99 -38.10 15.59
N ILE A 740 40.02 -37.61 16.37
CA ILE A 740 39.54 -38.29 17.59
C ILE A 740 38.58 -39.45 17.27
N ARG A 741 37.93 -39.44 16.11
CA ARG A 741 36.89 -40.43 15.74
C ARG A 741 37.27 -41.41 14.63
N GLY A 742 38.50 -41.35 14.11
CA GLY A 742 39.07 -42.40 13.27
C GLY A 742 38.20 -42.79 12.07
N TYR A 743 37.95 -41.83 11.17
CA TYR A 743 37.56 -42.13 9.79
C TYR A 743 38.73 -41.84 8.85
#